data_AF-A0A5K1U617-F1
#
_entry.id   AF-A0A5K1U617-F1
#
_cell.length_a   1.000
_cell.length_b   1.000
_cell.length_c   1.000
_cell.angle_alpha   90.00
_cell.angle_beta   90.00
_cell.angle_gamma   90.00
#
_symmetry.space_group_name_H-M   'P 1'
#
loop_
_entity.id
_entity.type
_entity.pdbx_description
1 polymer ?
#
loop_
_entity_poly.entity_id
_entity_poly.type
_entity_poly.pdbx_seq_one_letter_code
_entity_poly.pdbx_strand_id
1 'polypeptide(L)'
;MAEDLVLERCDLELETNGRDHHTADLCREKLVVRRGQPFWLTLHFEGRNYEASVDSLTFSVVTGPAPSQEAGTKARFPLRDAVEEGDWTATVVDQQDCTLSLQLTTPANAPIGLYRLSLEASTGYQGSSFVLGHFILLFNAWCPADAVYLDSEEERREYVLTQQGFIYQGSAKFIKSIPWNFGQFEDGILDICLILLDVNPKFLKNAGRDCSRRSSPVYVGRVVSGMVNCNDDQGVLLGRWDNNYGDGVSPMSWIGSVDILRRWKNHGCQRVKYGQCWVFAAVACTVLRCLGIPTRVVTNYNSAHDQNSNLLIEYFRNEFGEIQGDKSEMIWNFHCWVESWMTRPDLQPGYEGWQALDPTPQEKSEGTYCCGPVPVRAIKEGDLSTKYDAPFVFAEVNADVVDWIQQDDGSVSKSINRSLTVGLKISTKSVGRDEREDITHTYKYPEGSSEEREAFTRANHLNKLAEKEETGMAMRIRVGQSMNMGSDFDVFAHITNNTAEEYVCRLLLCARTVSYNGILGPECGTKHLLNLNLEPFSEKSIPLCILYEKYRDCLTESNLIKVRALLVEPVINSYLLAERDLYLENPEIKIRILGEPKQKRKLVAEVSLQNPLPVALEGCTFTVEGAGLTEEQKTVEIPDPVEAGEEVKVRMDLLPLHMGLHKLVVNFESDKLKAVKGFRNVIIGPA
;
A
#
# COMPACT_ATOMS: atom_id res chain seq x y z
N MET A 1 54.08 34.01 6.55
CA MET A 1 53.22 32.99 7.16
C MET A 1 51.91 33.08 6.42
N ALA A 2 51.39 31.99 5.87
CA ALA A 2 50.07 32.02 5.25
C ALA A 2 49.04 32.27 6.37
N GLU A 3 48.10 33.19 6.15
CA GLU A 3 47.02 33.46 7.09
C GLU A 3 46.04 32.28 7.10
N ASP A 4 45.50 31.93 8.27
CA ASP A 4 44.55 30.83 8.41
C ASP A 4 43.31 31.04 7.52
N LEU A 5 42.78 29.95 6.97
CA LEU A 5 41.56 29.98 6.18
C LEU A 5 40.33 30.16 7.10
N VAL A 6 39.67 31.32 7.04
CA VAL A 6 38.51 31.66 7.88
C VAL A 6 37.21 31.43 7.10
N LEU A 7 36.42 30.44 7.51
CA LEU A 7 35.11 30.16 6.92
C LEU A 7 34.07 31.16 7.44
N GLU A 8 33.54 32.01 6.56
CA GLU A 8 32.49 32.99 6.87
C GLU A 8 31.11 32.31 6.91
N ARG A 9 30.76 31.60 5.84
CA ARG A 9 29.51 30.83 5.75
C ARG A 9 29.62 29.66 4.78
N CYS A 10 28.73 28.70 4.93
CA CYS A 10 28.55 27.58 4.02
C CYS A 10 27.14 27.64 3.43
N ASP A 11 27.04 27.58 2.10
CA ASP A 11 25.80 27.42 1.37
C ASP A 11 25.64 25.97 0.92
N LEU A 12 24.49 25.37 1.25
CA LEU A 12 24.14 23.99 0.90
C LEU A 12 23.35 23.91 -0.42
N GLU A 13 23.11 25.04 -1.11
CA GLU A 13 22.54 25.10 -2.45
C GLU A 13 21.20 24.34 -2.58
N LEU A 14 20.31 24.53 -1.59
CA LEU A 14 19.08 23.72 -1.41
C LEU A 14 18.20 23.63 -2.67
N GLU A 15 18.03 24.74 -3.40
CA GLU A 15 17.15 24.79 -4.57
C GLU A 15 17.73 23.98 -5.73
N THR A 16 18.99 24.22 -6.08
CA THR A 16 19.68 23.54 -7.19
C THR A 16 19.82 22.06 -6.89
N ASN A 17 20.33 21.72 -5.71
CA ASN A 17 20.46 20.32 -5.29
C ASN A 17 19.11 19.63 -5.19
N GLY A 18 18.09 20.28 -4.63
CA GLY A 18 16.74 19.71 -4.54
C GLY A 18 16.15 19.38 -5.90
N ARG A 19 16.37 20.24 -6.91
CA ARG A 19 15.92 19.99 -8.28
C ARG A 19 16.66 18.82 -8.91
N ASP A 20 17.98 18.81 -8.82
CA ASP A 20 18.85 17.81 -9.45
C ASP A 20 18.72 16.42 -8.81
N HIS A 21 18.43 16.36 -7.51
CA HIS A 21 18.21 15.11 -6.77
C HIS A 21 16.75 14.68 -6.71
N HIS A 22 15.83 15.38 -7.39
CA HIS A 22 14.39 15.07 -7.33
C HIS A 22 13.86 15.04 -5.88
N THR A 23 14.28 16.03 -5.09
CA THR A 23 13.94 16.25 -3.67
C THR A 23 13.50 17.70 -3.41
N ALA A 24 13.12 18.44 -4.45
CA ALA A 24 12.76 19.86 -4.38
C ALA A 24 11.69 20.16 -3.30
N ASP A 25 10.64 19.35 -3.22
CA ASP A 25 9.56 19.53 -2.24
C ASP A 25 10.01 19.22 -0.79
N LEU A 26 11.08 18.43 -0.63
CA LEU A 26 11.69 18.10 0.66
C LEU A 26 12.73 19.14 1.11
N CYS A 27 13.35 19.86 0.17
CA CYS A 27 14.34 20.91 0.42
C CYS A 27 13.69 22.23 0.85
N ARG A 28 13.00 22.22 2.01
CA ARG A 28 12.42 23.42 2.63
C ARG A 28 13.46 24.19 3.45
N GLU A 29 13.86 23.63 4.60
CA GLU A 29 14.85 24.22 5.53
C GLU A 29 16.12 23.38 5.66
N LYS A 30 16.09 22.15 5.14
CA LYS A 30 17.18 21.17 5.24
C LYS A 30 17.56 20.69 3.85
N LEU A 31 18.85 20.47 3.61
CA LEU A 31 19.30 19.81 2.38
C LEU A 31 18.91 18.33 2.41
N VAL A 32 18.22 17.87 1.37
CA VAL A 32 17.89 16.46 1.16
C VAL A 32 18.43 16.03 -0.19
N VAL A 33 19.29 15.02 -0.20
CA VAL A 33 19.97 14.52 -1.40
C VAL A 33 19.86 13.00 -1.47
N ARG A 34 20.16 12.44 -2.63
CA ARG A 34 20.11 10.99 -2.88
C ARG A 34 21.52 10.44 -3.07
N ARG A 35 21.78 9.25 -2.52
CA ARG A 35 23.10 8.62 -2.56
C ARG A 35 23.58 8.31 -3.99
N GLY A 36 24.89 8.16 -4.19
CA GLY A 36 25.44 7.81 -5.51
C GLY A 36 25.38 8.93 -6.56
N GLN A 37 25.04 10.15 -6.16
CA GLN A 37 24.95 11.32 -7.03
C GLN A 37 25.66 12.52 -6.39
N PRO A 38 26.41 13.33 -7.17
CA PRO A 38 27.08 14.52 -6.66
C PRO A 38 26.08 15.63 -6.34
N PHE A 39 26.37 16.40 -5.29
CA PHE A 39 25.64 17.61 -4.92
C PHE A 39 26.57 18.80 -4.72
N TRP A 40 26.04 20.00 -4.95
CA TRP A 40 26.75 21.27 -4.86
C TRP A 40 26.93 21.73 -3.41
N LEU A 41 28.06 22.35 -3.13
CA LEU A 41 28.39 22.97 -1.85
C LEU A 41 29.22 24.23 -2.11
N THR A 42 28.82 25.37 -1.56
CA THR A 42 29.56 26.63 -1.73
C THR A 42 30.14 27.07 -0.40
N LEU A 43 31.46 27.24 -0.33
CA LEU A 43 32.14 27.79 0.84
C LEU A 43 32.50 29.25 0.59
N HIS A 44 32.16 30.11 1.55
CA HIS A 44 32.53 31.52 1.54
C HIS A 44 33.59 31.77 2.63
N PHE A 45 34.71 32.36 2.23
CA PHE A 45 35.82 32.66 3.12
C PHE A 45 35.95 34.17 3.34
N GLU A 46 36.45 34.54 4.51
CA GLU A 46 36.82 35.92 4.81
C GLU A 46 38.32 36.16 4.49
N GLY A 47 38.63 37.27 3.83
CA GLY A 47 40.01 37.71 3.56
C GLY A 47 40.64 37.07 2.32
N ARG A 48 40.78 35.74 2.28
CA ARG A 48 41.36 35.02 1.13
C ARG A 48 40.61 33.73 0.81
N ASN A 49 40.72 33.29 -0.44
CA ASN A 49 40.17 32.02 -0.89
C ASN A 49 41.12 30.84 -0.58
N TYR A 50 40.64 29.63 -0.80
CA TYR A 50 41.41 28.39 -0.73
C TYR A 50 42.64 28.43 -1.64
N GLU A 51 43.80 28.09 -1.10
CA GLU A 51 45.04 27.99 -1.87
C GLU A 51 45.59 26.57 -1.74
N ALA A 52 45.43 25.74 -2.78
CA ALA A 52 45.82 24.32 -2.77
C ALA A 52 47.30 24.06 -2.42
N SER A 53 48.18 25.06 -2.59
CA SER A 53 49.60 24.97 -2.25
C SER A 53 49.90 25.14 -0.76
N VAL A 54 49.00 25.73 0.02
CA VAL A 54 49.20 26.06 1.45
C VAL A 54 48.11 25.51 2.37
N ASP A 55 46.90 25.28 1.83
CA ASP A 55 45.74 24.78 2.57
C ASP A 55 45.47 23.31 2.26
N SER A 56 45.09 22.56 3.28
CA SER A 56 44.51 21.23 3.12
C SER A 56 43.13 21.21 3.75
N LEU A 57 42.14 20.87 2.93
CA LEU A 57 40.75 20.73 3.34
C LEU A 57 40.38 19.25 3.37
N THR A 58 39.86 18.79 4.50
CA THR A 58 39.35 17.42 4.67
C THR A 58 37.94 17.45 5.21
N PHE A 59 37.01 16.82 4.50
CA PHE A 59 35.64 16.68 4.93
C PHE A 59 35.49 15.43 5.80
N SER A 60 34.57 15.51 6.75
CA SER A 60 34.09 14.34 7.48
C SER A 60 32.58 14.36 7.61
N VAL A 61 31.98 13.19 7.43
CA VAL A 61 30.54 12.97 7.54
C VAL A 61 30.29 11.85 8.54
N VAL A 62 29.26 12.03 9.36
CA VAL A 62 28.81 11.02 10.33
C VAL A 62 27.30 10.90 10.33
N THR A 63 26.79 9.67 10.43
CA THR A 63 25.38 9.37 10.70
C THR A 63 25.24 8.36 11.84
N GLY A 64 24.09 8.39 12.49
CA GLY A 64 23.78 7.54 13.64
C GLY A 64 24.52 7.95 14.93
N PRO A 65 24.13 7.33 16.07
CA PRO A 65 24.68 7.69 17.38
C PRO A 65 26.07 7.09 17.66
N ALA A 66 26.48 6.06 16.92
CA ALA A 66 27.79 5.41 17.04
C ALA A 66 28.49 5.30 15.66
N PRO A 67 29.00 6.41 15.10
CA PRO A 67 29.58 6.42 13.76
C PRO A 67 30.91 5.64 13.69
N SER A 68 31.06 4.76 12.70
CA SER A 68 32.30 4.01 12.42
C SER A 68 32.57 3.96 10.91
N GLN A 69 33.86 4.03 10.54
CA GLN A 69 34.30 3.88 9.16
C GLN A 69 34.07 2.46 8.64
N GLU A 70 34.38 1.44 9.44
CA GLU A 70 34.16 0.04 9.07
C GLU A 70 32.66 -0.27 8.88
N ALA A 71 31.81 0.43 9.62
CA ALA A 71 30.36 0.30 9.52
C ALA A 71 29.75 1.14 8.38
N GLY A 72 30.54 1.95 7.67
CA GLY A 72 30.08 2.87 6.62
C GLY A 72 29.27 4.08 7.13
N THR A 73 29.14 4.26 8.45
CA THR A 73 28.38 5.36 9.08
C THR A 73 29.24 6.61 9.35
N LYS A 74 30.55 6.52 9.11
CA LYS A 74 31.49 7.65 9.14
C LYS A 74 32.39 7.59 7.92
N ALA A 75 32.63 8.71 7.26
CA ALA A 75 33.64 8.83 6.22
C ALA A 75 34.45 10.12 6.41
N ARG A 76 35.71 10.07 6.00
CA ARG A 76 36.64 11.22 6.01
C ARG A 76 37.37 11.22 4.67
N PHE A 77 37.29 12.31 3.93
CA PHE A 77 37.79 12.39 2.55
C PHE A 77 38.37 13.78 2.27
N PRO A 78 39.60 13.86 1.71
CA PRO A 78 40.24 15.12 1.38
C PRO A 78 39.60 15.76 0.14
N LEU A 79 39.76 17.08 0.01
CA LEU A 79 39.47 17.79 -1.22
C LEU A 79 40.50 17.40 -2.30
N ARG A 80 40.03 17.09 -3.51
CA ARG A 80 40.88 16.70 -4.66
C ARG A 80 40.45 17.38 -5.96
N ASP A 81 41.30 17.34 -6.98
CA ASP A 81 41.00 17.88 -8.30
C ASP A 81 40.23 16.90 -9.21
N ALA A 82 40.23 15.61 -8.87
CA ALA A 82 39.59 14.55 -9.67
C ALA A 82 38.80 13.58 -8.79
N VAL A 83 37.74 13.01 -9.38
CA VAL A 83 36.84 12.04 -8.73
C VAL A 83 37.49 10.65 -8.70
N GLU A 84 37.53 10.02 -7.54
CA GLU A 84 37.74 8.58 -7.39
C GLU A 84 36.36 7.89 -7.34
N GLU A 85 36.12 6.91 -8.22
CA GLU A 85 34.83 6.22 -8.29
C GLU A 85 34.62 5.29 -7.08
N GLY A 86 33.39 5.30 -6.52
CA GLY A 86 32.93 4.30 -5.57
C GLY A 86 32.99 4.68 -4.08
N ASP A 87 33.60 5.82 -3.74
CA ASP A 87 33.73 6.31 -2.36
C ASP A 87 33.21 7.74 -2.18
N TRP A 88 33.26 8.25 -0.94
CA TRP A 88 32.98 9.66 -0.66
C TRP A 88 34.09 10.54 -1.23
N THR A 89 33.72 11.55 -2.03
CA THR A 89 34.68 12.48 -2.64
C THR A 89 34.22 13.93 -2.51
N ALA A 90 35.17 14.85 -2.51
CA ALA A 90 34.94 16.29 -2.65
C ALA A 90 35.89 16.81 -3.72
N THR A 91 35.34 17.52 -4.70
CA THR A 91 36.12 18.10 -5.81
C THR A 91 35.83 19.57 -6.00
N VAL A 92 36.88 20.33 -6.34
CA VAL A 92 36.75 21.74 -6.74
C VAL A 92 36.14 21.79 -8.14
N VAL A 93 35.06 22.54 -8.30
CA VAL A 93 34.44 22.78 -9.61
C VAL A 93 34.77 24.16 -10.12
N ASP A 94 34.68 25.16 -9.26
CA ASP A 94 34.99 26.54 -9.61
C ASP A 94 35.52 27.29 -8.38
N GLN A 95 36.29 28.34 -8.64
CA GLN A 95 36.87 29.18 -7.61
C GLN A 95 36.89 30.63 -8.09
N GLN A 96 36.10 31.48 -7.43
CA GLN A 96 35.95 32.89 -7.80
C GLN A 96 35.93 33.77 -6.55
N ASP A 97 36.64 34.90 -6.58
CA ASP A 97 36.76 35.84 -5.46
C ASP A 97 37.16 35.12 -4.15
N CYS A 98 36.34 35.22 -3.10
CA CYS A 98 36.50 34.50 -1.83
C CYS A 98 35.52 33.32 -1.69
N THR A 99 35.08 32.76 -2.83
CA THR A 99 34.11 31.64 -2.89
C THR A 99 34.73 30.41 -3.54
N LEU A 100 34.42 29.25 -2.98
CA LEU A 100 34.85 27.95 -3.49
C LEU A 100 33.63 27.07 -3.74
N SER A 101 33.39 26.76 -5.01
CA SER A 101 32.28 25.92 -5.45
C SER A 101 32.76 24.48 -5.58
N LEU A 102 32.11 23.60 -4.82
CA LEU A 102 32.49 22.21 -4.68
C LEU A 102 31.37 21.29 -5.15
N GLN A 103 31.77 20.09 -5.56
CA GLN A 103 30.87 18.95 -5.66
C GLN A 103 31.28 17.87 -4.67
N LEU A 104 30.33 17.43 -3.85
CA LEU A 104 30.49 16.28 -2.96
C LEU A 104 29.76 15.09 -3.56
N THR A 105 30.45 13.96 -3.72
CA THR A 105 29.85 12.70 -4.18
C THR A 105 29.76 11.71 -3.04
N THR A 106 28.64 11.00 -2.96
CA THR A 106 28.40 9.94 -1.99
C THR A 106 28.42 8.59 -2.69
N PRO A 107 28.84 7.49 -2.02
CA PRO A 107 28.79 6.17 -2.63
C PRO A 107 27.35 5.67 -2.75
N ALA A 108 27.05 4.90 -3.80
CA ALA A 108 25.70 4.41 -4.08
C ALA A 108 25.18 3.39 -3.04
N ASN A 109 26.06 2.86 -2.19
CA ASN A 109 25.73 1.97 -1.08
C ASN A 109 25.78 2.66 0.30
N ALA A 110 25.89 4.00 0.35
CA ALA A 110 25.88 4.75 1.61
C ALA A 110 24.61 4.43 2.43
N PRO A 111 24.72 4.29 3.77
CA PRO A 111 23.57 4.25 4.64
C PRO A 111 22.66 5.48 4.47
N ILE A 112 21.35 5.29 4.44
CA ILE A 112 20.41 6.42 4.44
C ILE A 112 20.23 7.00 5.85
N GLY A 113 19.88 8.27 5.95
CA GLY A 113 19.57 8.95 7.21
C GLY A 113 20.08 10.39 7.28
N LEU A 114 20.00 10.98 8.47
CA LEU A 114 20.55 12.30 8.74
C LEU A 114 22.07 12.23 8.94
N TYR A 115 22.80 13.07 8.21
CA TYR A 115 24.24 13.21 8.29
C TYR A 115 24.63 14.59 8.84
N ARG A 116 25.69 14.62 9.64
CA ARG A 116 26.39 15.86 10.01
C ARG A 116 27.65 16.00 9.15
N LEU A 117 27.78 17.12 8.45
CA LEU A 117 28.94 17.46 7.62
C LEU A 117 29.88 18.39 8.40
N SER A 118 31.16 18.03 8.46
CA SER A 118 32.20 18.84 9.08
C SER A 118 33.38 19.02 8.13
N LEU A 119 34.05 20.16 8.24
CA LEU A 119 35.27 20.50 7.53
C LEU A 119 36.42 20.61 8.53
N GLU A 120 37.55 20.03 8.20
CA GLU A 120 38.81 20.28 8.87
C GLU A 120 39.73 20.98 7.88
N ALA A 121 40.11 22.21 8.20
CA ALA A 121 40.96 23.05 7.38
C ALA A 121 42.30 23.23 8.09
N SER A 122 43.40 22.88 7.43
CA SER A 122 44.75 23.12 7.94
C SER A 122 45.55 24.00 7.00
N THR A 123 46.07 25.10 7.51
CA THR A 123 46.99 26.02 6.81
C THR A 123 48.37 25.90 7.47
N GLY A 124 49.30 25.19 6.83
CA GLY A 124 50.59 24.86 7.44
C GLY A 124 50.47 23.99 8.71
N TYR A 125 50.83 24.54 9.88
CA TYR A 125 50.78 23.84 11.18
C TYR A 125 49.52 24.14 12.01
N GLN A 126 48.70 25.10 11.59
CA GLN A 126 47.47 25.50 12.27
C GLN A 126 46.29 24.77 11.64
N GLY A 127 45.39 24.23 12.47
CA GLY A 127 44.24 23.45 12.04
C GLY A 127 42.98 23.92 12.76
N SER A 128 41.91 24.13 11.99
CA SER A 128 40.58 24.48 12.48
C SER A 128 39.56 23.43 12.02
N SER A 129 38.45 23.31 12.76
CA SER A 129 37.35 22.40 12.42
C SER A 129 36.01 23.10 12.56
N PHE A 130 35.16 22.95 11.56
CA PHE A 130 33.86 23.60 11.45
C PHE A 130 32.78 22.56 11.17
N VAL A 131 31.60 22.73 11.76
CA VAL A 131 30.39 22.02 11.32
C VAL A 131 29.76 22.87 10.23
N LEU A 132 29.72 22.34 9.00
CA LEU A 132 29.18 23.06 7.84
C LEU A 132 27.65 23.03 7.84
N GLY A 133 27.06 21.93 8.32
CA GLY A 133 25.62 21.76 8.37
C GLY A 133 25.20 20.31 8.51
N HIS A 134 23.93 20.07 8.21
CA HIS A 134 23.34 18.73 8.17
C HIS A 134 22.62 18.53 6.84
N PHE A 135 22.60 17.29 6.37
CA PHE A 135 21.83 16.89 5.20
C PHE A 135 21.24 15.51 5.41
N ILE A 136 20.13 15.22 4.74
CA ILE A 136 19.50 13.89 4.75
C ILE A 136 19.89 13.19 3.46
N LEU A 137 20.39 11.96 3.57
CA LEU A 137 20.73 11.11 2.44
C LEU A 137 19.67 10.02 2.26
N LEU A 138 19.09 9.94 1.07
CA LEU A 138 18.04 8.99 0.70
C LEU A 138 18.52 7.97 -0.35
N PHE A 139 17.72 6.93 -0.57
CA PHE A 139 17.90 6.01 -1.69
C PHE A 139 17.73 6.73 -3.04
N ASN A 140 18.42 6.24 -4.08
CA ASN A 140 18.45 6.88 -5.38
C ASN A 140 17.98 5.97 -6.52
N ALA A 141 16.70 6.07 -6.87
CA ALA A 141 16.16 5.36 -8.02
C ALA A 141 16.74 5.82 -9.38
N TRP A 142 17.40 6.98 -9.43
CA TRP A 142 18.02 7.54 -10.65
C TRP A 142 19.49 7.16 -10.81
N CYS A 143 20.15 6.63 -9.78
CA CYS A 143 21.56 6.23 -9.84
C CYS A 143 21.69 4.77 -10.32
N PRO A 144 22.30 4.49 -11.49
CA PRO A 144 22.41 3.13 -12.02
C PRO A 144 23.15 2.13 -11.12
N ALA A 145 24.02 2.62 -10.23
CA ALA A 145 24.76 1.79 -9.28
C ALA A 145 23.98 1.50 -7.99
N ASP A 146 22.85 2.18 -7.75
CA ASP A 146 22.04 1.98 -6.56
C ASP A 146 21.20 0.71 -6.68
N ALA A 147 21.06 -0.01 -5.56
CA ALA A 147 20.23 -1.20 -5.45
C ALA A 147 18.74 -0.96 -5.80
N VAL A 148 18.25 0.28 -5.76
CA VAL A 148 16.85 0.62 -6.08
C VAL A 148 16.67 1.28 -7.46
N TYR A 149 17.68 1.21 -8.33
CA TYR A 149 17.63 1.82 -9.66
C TYR A 149 16.45 1.33 -10.51
N LEU A 150 15.75 2.27 -11.13
CA LEU A 150 14.75 2.02 -12.17
C LEU A 150 15.18 2.74 -13.45
N ASP A 151 15.18 2.04 -14.58
CA ASP A 151 15.61 2.60 -15.87
C ASP A 151 14.57 3.58 -16.44
N SER A 152 13.28 3.27 -16.31
CA SER A 152 12.18 4.13 -16.77
C SER A 152 11.99 5.35 -15.88
N GLU A 153 12.06 6.55 -16.48
CA GLU A 153 11.76 7.82 -15.80
C GLU A 153 10.29 7.91 -15.37
N GLU A 154 9.36 7.35 -16.15
CA GLU A 154 7.93 7.35 -15.80
C GLU A 154 7.66 6.49 -14.57
N GLU A 155 8.32 5.32 -14.46
CA GLU A 155 8.22 4.46 -13.29
C GLU A 155 8.83 5.11 -12.05
N ARG A 156 9.98 5.78 -12.17
CA ARG A 156 10.58 6.55 -11.08
C ARG A 156 9.63 7.65 -10.58
N ARG A 157 9.00 8.38 -11.49
CA ARG A 157 7.99 9.39 -11.14
C ARG A 157 6.78 8.79 -10.44
N GLU A 158 6.21 7.70 -10.93
CA GLU A 158 5.04 7.06 -10.32
C GLU A 158 5.37 6.46 -8.95
N TYR A 159 6.46 5.72 -8.86
CA TYR A 159 6.76 4.88 -7.70
C TYR A 159 7.60 5.55 -6.62
N VAL A 160 8.12 6.76 -6.86
CA VAL A 160 8.85 7.57 -5.87
C VAL A 160 8.21 8.95 -5.66
N LEU A 161 7.98 9.70 -6.74
CA LEU A 161 7.61 11.12 -6.64
C LEU A 161 6.11 11.38 -6.52
N THR A 162 5.27 10.52 -7.10
CA THR A 162 3.82 10.72 -7.13
C THR A 162 3.24 10.55 -5.73
N GLN A 163 2.56 11.60 -5.24
CA GLN A 163 2.10 11.68 -3.85
C GLN A 163 0.65 11.24 -3.64
N GLN A 164 -0.10 10.98 -4.72
CA GLN A 164 -1.45 10.43 -4.64
C GLN A 164 -1.62 9.25 -5.57
N GLY A 165 -2.42 8.28 -5.15
CA GLY A 165 -2.68 7.09 -5.95
C GLY A 165 -4.05 6.48 -5.67
N PHE A 166 -4.17 5.21 -6.01
CA PHE A 166 -5.34 4.40 -5.73
C PHE A 166 -4.97 3.14 -4.99
N ILE A 167 -5.87 2.72 -4.11
CA ILE A 167 -5.89 1.40 -3.53
C ILE A 167 -7.14 0.71 -4.06
N TYR A 168 -6.99 -0.49 -4.60
CA TYR A 168 -8.11 -1.22 -5.17
C TYR A 168 -8.83 -2.00 -4.06
N GLN A 169 -10.15 -1.96 -4.07
CA GLN A 169 -11.00 -2.63 -3.08
C GLN A 169 -12.30 -3.11 -3.77
N GLY A 170 -13.28 -3.55 -2.97
CA GLY A 170 -14.55 -4.07 -3.46
C GLY A 170 -14.48 -5.58 -3.64
N SER A 171 -14.85 -6.10 -4.81
CA SER A 171 -14.76 -7.54 -5.10
C SER A 171 -14.11 -7.81 -6.46
N ALA A 172 -13.63 -9.04 -6.66
CA ALA A 172 -13.00 -9.45 -7.92
C ALA A 172 -13.91 -9.24 -9.16
N LYS A 173 -15.23 -9.19 -8.96
CA LYS A 173 -16.23 -8.97 -10.01
C LYS A 173 -16.62 -7.50 -10.18
N PHE A 174 -16.33 -6.65 -9.20
CA PHE A 174 -16.60 -5.21 -9.23
C PHE A 174 -15.54 -4.46 -8.41
N ILE A 175 -14.44 -4.14 -9.10
CA ILE A 175 -13.26 -3.50 -8.49
C ILE A 175 -13.51 -2.00 -8.37
N LYS A 176 -13.26 -1.44 -7.19
CA LYS A 176 -13.30 0.01 -6.93
C LYS A 176 -11.90 0.54 -6.69
N SER A 177 -11.61 1.70 -7.26
CA SER A 177 -10.42 2.49 -6.97
C SER A 177 -10.72 3.48 -5.85
N ILE A 178 -10.11 3.27 -4.69
CA ILE A 178 -10.21 4.18 -3.55
C ILE A 178 -9.03 5.16 -3.61
N PRO A 179 -9.27 6.47 -3.72
CA PRO A 179 -8.20 7.47 -3.77
C PRO A 179 -7.45 7.55 -2.44
N TRP A 180 -6.14 7.75 -2.51
CA TRP A 180 -5.28 7.88 -1.32
C TRP A 180 -4.23 8.97 -1.51
N ASN A 181 -4.06 9.83 -0.49
CA ASN A 181 -2.96 10.78 -0.38
C ASN A 181 -1.79 10.14 0.37
N PHE A 182 -0.76 9.68 -0.34
CA PHE A 182 0.47 9.20 0.29
C PHE A 182 1.22 10.34 0.96
N GLY A 183 1.32 11.50 0.27
CA GLY A 183 1.86 12.75 0.82
C GLY A 183 3.27 12.65 1.40
N GLN A 184 4.14 11.83 0.79
CA GLN A 184 5.48 11.56 1.31
C GLN A 184 6.40 12.80 1.39
N PHE A 185 6.07 13.90 0.69
CA PHE A 185 6.79 15.17 0.73
C PHE A 185 6.00 16.28 1.42
N GLU A 186 4.87 15.95 2.07
CA GLU A 186 4.21 16.90 2.96
C GLU A 186 5.08 17.22 4.17
N ASP A 187 4.84 18.39 4.75
CA ASP A 187 5.71 18.93 5.78
C ASP A 187 5.84 18.00 6.99
N GLY A 188 7.08 17.85 7.45
CA GLY A 188 7.47 17.00 8.57
C GLY A 188 7.43 15.48 8.33
N ILE A 189 6.90 14.99 7.20
CA ILE A 189 6.76 13.53 6.97
C ILE A 189 8.11 12.81 6.88
N LEU A 190 9.11 13.41 6.24
CA LEU A 190 10.45 12.83 6.17
C LEU A 190 11.09 12.65 7.55
N ASP A 191 11.00 13.67 8.42
CA ASP A 191 11.51 13.57 9.78
C ASP A 191 10.77 12.48 10.58
N ILE A 192 9.44 12.35 10.40
CA ILE A 192 8.66 11.27 11.02
C ILE A 192 9.12 9.89 10.53
N CYS A 193 9.42 9.74 9.24
CA CYS A 193 9.95 8.49 8.68
C CYS A 193 11.33 8.14 9.25
N LEU A 194 12.19 9.12 9.49
CA LEU A 194 13.48 8.91 10.15
C LEU A 194 13.31 8.54 11.64
N ILE A 195 12.38 9.19 12.35
CA ILE A 195 12.01 8.82 13.73
C ILE A 195 11.52 7.38 13.79
N LEU A 196 10.69 6.95 12.83
CA LEU A 196 10.20 5.57 12.74
C LEU A 196 11.35 4.56 12.64
N LEU A 197 12.40 4.87 11.87
CA LEU A 197 13.60 4.04 11.84
C LEU A 197 14.37 4.09 13.17
N ASP A 198 14.44 5.24 13.85
CA ASP A 198 15.20 5.39 15.10
C ASP A 198 14.51 4.80 16.34
N VAL A 199 13.21 4.50 16.27
CA VAL A 199 12.48 3.84 17.38
C VAL A 199 12.23 2.35 17.14
N ASN A 200 12.78 1.78 16.06
CA ASN A 200 12.61 0.37 15.75
C ASN A 200 13.38 -0.56 16.72
N PRO A 201 12.93 -1.80 17.00
CA PRO A 201 13.58 -2.68 17.97
C PRO A 201 15.05 -3.00 17.67
N LYS A 202 15.42 -3.08 16.39
CA LYS A 202 16.80 -3.39 16.00
C LYS A 202 17.72 -2.20 16.32
N PHE A 203 17.22 -0.97 16.17
CA PHE A 203 17.93 0.23 16.64
C PHE A 203 18.03 0.26 18.17
N LEU A 204 16.94 0.04 18.89
CA LEU A 204 16.95 0.01 20.36
C LEU A 204 17.91 -1.06 20.92
N LYS A 205 18.03 -2.20 20.22
CA LYS A 205 18.95 -3.27 20.58
C LYS A 205 20.41 -2.94 20.25
N ASN A 206 20.68 -2.36 19.08
CA ASN A 206 22.02 -1.93 18.68
C ASN A 206 21.95 -0.85 17.59
N ALA A 207 21.97 0.41 18.02
CA ALA A 207 21.79 1.56 17.13
C ALA A 207 22.89 1.68 16.06
N GLY A 208 24.17 1.45 16.41
CA GLY A 208 25.27 1.51 15.45
C GLY A 208 25.13 0.48 14.33
N ARG A 209 24.75 -0.75 14.68
CA ARG A 209 24.50 -1.83 13.70
C ARG A 209 23.27 -1.56 12.85
N ASP A 210 22.19 -1.05 13.44
CA ASP A 210 20.99 -0.67 12.70
C ASP A 210 21.30 0.39 11.65
N CYS A 211 21.90 1.53 12.05
CA CYS A 211 22.29 2.60 11.15
C CYS A 211 23.19 2.12 10.00
N SER A 212 24.16 1.26 10.28
CA SER A 212 25.02 0.66 9.23
C SER A 212 24.22 -0.14 8.19
N ARG A 213 23.25 -0.94 8.66
CA ARG A 213 22.41 -1.79 7.79
C ARG A 213 21.35 -1.01 7.00
N ARG A 214 21.10 0.27 7.32
CA ARG A 214 20.23 1.16 6.54
C ARG A 214 20.77 1.45 5.13
N SER A 215 21.97 0.99 4.79
CA SER A 215 22.47 0.94 3.41
C SER A 215 21.68 -0.02 2.51
N SER A 216 21.01 -1.02 3.07
CA SER A 216 20.28 -2.04 2.30
C SER A 216 18.78 -1.72 2.22
N PRO A 217 18.19 -1.63 1.01
CA PRO A 217 16.74 -1.44 0.88
C PRO A 217 15.95 -2.63 1.41
N VAL A 218 16.51 -3.85 1.35
CA VAL A 218 15.93 -5.07 1.95
C VAL A 218 15.76 -4.91 3.45
N TYR A 219 16.79 -4.39 4.13
CA TYR A 219 16.76 -4.16 5.57
C TYR A 219 15.75 -3.08 5.95
N VAL A 220 15.79 -1.93 5.25
CA VAL A 220 14.87 -0.81 5.50
C VAL A 220 13.43 -1.22 5.23
N GLY A 221 13.15 -1.91 4.13
CA GLY A 221 11.82 -2.45 3.80
C GLY A 221 11.24 -3.34 4.91
N ARG A 222 12.08 -4.24 5.44
CA ARG A 222 11.67 -5.15 6.51
C ARG A 222 11.46 -4.44 7.85
N VAL A 223 12.28 -3.44 8.18
CA VAL A 223 12.06 -2.59 9.37
C VAL A 223 10.75 -1.81 9.25
N VAL A 224 10.48 -1.21 8.09
CA VAL A 224 9.25 -0.44 7.86
C VAL A 224 8.01 -1.34 7.91
N SER A 225 8.04 -2.52 7.27
CA SER A 225 6.93 -3.50 7.34
C SER A 225 6.57 -3.85 8.78
N GLY A 226 7.58 -4.11 9.63
CA GLY A 226 7.36 -4.38 11.06
C GLY A 226 6.85 -3.16 11.83
N MET A 227 7.41 -1.97 11.59
CA MET A 227 7.06 -0.76 12.35
C MET A 227 5.70 -0.16 12.01
N VAL A 228 5.11 -0.51 10.86
CA VAL A 228 3.80 0.01 10.47
C VAL A 228 2.68 -0.59 11.32
N ASN A 229 2.79 -1.86 11.70
CA ASN A 229 1.88 -2.49 12.65
C ASN A 229 2.47 -2.48 14.07
N CYS A 230 1.64 -2.73 15.08
CA CYS A 230 2.00 -2.50 16.46
C CYS A 230 2.09 -3.73 17.37
N ASN A 231 2.14 -4.92 16.78
CA ASN A 231 1.94 -6.14 17.55
C ASN A 231 3.12 -6.53 18.45
N ASP A 232 4.34 -6.05 18.17
CA ASP A 232 5.52 -6.38 18.97
C ASP A 232 6.11 -5.18 19.76
N ASP A 233 5.61 -3.92 19.57
CA ASP A 233 6.41 -2.70 19.80
C ASP A 233 5.69 -1.34 19.55
N GLN A 234 6.44 -0.23 19.40
CA GLN A 234 6.01 1.17 19.18
C GLN A 234 5.48 1.44 17.76
N GLY A 235 4.75 0.49 17.19
CA GLY A 235 4.27 0.57 15.81
C GLY A 235 3.28 1.71 15.54
N VAL A 236 3.13 2.05 14.26
CA VAL A 236 2.34 3.21 13.84
C VAL A 236 0.84 3.03 14.07
N LEU A 237 0.28 1.90 13.65
CA LEU A 237 -1.17 1.66 13.61
C LEU A 237 -1.59 0.48 14.48
N LEU A 238 -2.74 0.61 15.14
CA LEU A 238 -3.44 -0.48 15.82
C LEU A 238 -4.49 -1.11 14.90
N GLY A 239 -4.36 -2.41 14.63
CA GLY A 239 -5.31 -3.18 13.84
C GLY A 239 -6.61 -3.48 14.59
N ARG A 240 -7.76 -3.34 13.92
CA ARG A 240 -9.07 -3.75 14.47
C ARG A 240 -10.07 -4.13 13.35
N TRP A 241 -10.74 -5.27 13.50
CA TRP A 241 -11.61 -5.86 12.48
C TRP A 241 -13.03 -6.20 12.96
N ASP A 242 -13.40 -5.80 14.18
CA ASP A 242 -14.70 -6.11 14.82
C ASP A 242 -15.84 -5.15 14.43
N ASN A 243 -15.60 -4.26 13.45
CA ASN A 243 -16.54 -3.23 13.00
C ASN A 243 -16.96 -2.23 14.09
N ASN A 244 -16.19 -2.09 15.18
CA ASN A 244 -16.45 -1.13 16.25
C ASN A 244 -15.25 -0.19 16.43
N TYR A 245 -15.38 1.04 15.91
CA TYR A 245 -14.29 2.02 15.84
C TYR A 245 -14.57 3.30 16.62
N GLY A 246 -15.58 3.32 17.50
CA GLY A 246 -16.06 4.55 18.14
C GLY A 246 -15.05 5.32 19.00
N ASP A 247 -13.99 4.66 19.48
CA ASP A 247 -12.89 5.28 20.24
C ASP A 247 -11.65 5.62 19.39
N GLY A 248 -11.79 5.59 18.07
CA GLY A 248 -10.74 5.92 17.11
C GLY A 248 -11.30 6.42 15.78
N VAL A 249 -10.47 6.42 14.74
CA VAL A 249 -10.92 6.66 13.36
C VAL A 249 -11.16 5.31 12.71
N SER A 250 -12.29 5.15 12.03
CA SER A 250 -12.55 3.93 11.26
C SER A 250 -11.46 3.72 10.20
N PRO A 251 -10.97 2.48 9.99
CA PRO A 251 -10.01 2.17 8.93
C PRO A 251 -10.45 2.63 7.53
N MET A 252 -11.75 2.65 7.27
CA MET A 252 -12.31 3.09 5.99
C MET A 252 -12.45 4.60 5.88
N SER A 253 -12.48 5.37 6.98
CA SER A 253 -12.60 6.83 6.93
C SER A 253 -11.29 7.52 6.49
N TRP A 254 -10.14 6.88 6.66
CA TRP A 254 -8.85 7.42 6.21
C TRP A 254 -8.83 7.72 4.70
N ILE A 255 -8.18 8.81 4.34
CA ILE A 255 -7.97 9.24 2.93
C ILE A 255 -6.50 9.50 2.59
N GLY A 256 -5.62 9.38 3.58
CA GLY A 256 -4.20 9.64 3.40
C GLY A 256 -3.36 9.12 4.57
N SER A 257 -2.07 8.94 4.30
CA SER A 257 -1.10 8.46 5.29
C SER A 257 -0.55 9.60 6.17
N VAL A 258 -0.69 10.85 5.71
CA VAL A 258 -0.11 12.04 6.34
C VAL A 258 -0.67 12.26 7.74
N ASP A 259 -1.99 12.27 7.87
CA ASP A 259 -2.65 12.46 9.18
C ASP A 259 -2.33 11.32 10.15
N ILE A 260 -2.23 10.07 9.66
CA ILE A 260 -1.82 8.91 10.47
C ILE A 260 -0.41 9.13 11.05
N LEU A 261 0.57 9.43 10.20
CA LEU A 261 1.96 9.63 10.62
C LEU A 261 2.11 10.84 11.56
N ARG A 262 1.40 11.94 11.28
CA ARG A 262 1.37 13.13 12.15
C ARG A 262 0.76 12.79 13.51
N ARG A 263 -0.37 12.09 13.57
CA ARG A 263 -1.00 11.65 14.82
C ARG A 263 -0.08 10.76 15.63
N TRP A 264 0.58 9.78 15.00
CA TRP A 264 1.52 8.89 15.68
C TRP A 264 2.64 9.67 16.35
N LYS A 265 3.31 10.56 15.61
CA LYS A 265 4.40 11.37 16.15
C LYS A 265 3.91 12.36 17.22
N ASN A 266 2.78 13.03 17.00
CA ASN A 266 2.27 14.05 17.92
C ASN A 266 1.79 13.48 19.26
N HIS A 267 1.39 12.21 19.29
CA HIS A 267 1.00 11.50 20.51
C HIS A 267 2.16 10.69 21.12
N GLY A 268 3.41 11.06 20.83
CA GLY A 268 4.59 10.43 21.43
C GLY A 268 4.81 8.99 20.96
N CYS A 269 4.62 8.73 19.67
CA CYS A 269 4.73 7.42 19.03
C CYS A 269 3.71 6.39 19.53
N GLN A 270 2.58 6.86 20.07
CA GLN A 270 1.46 5.99 20.41
C GLN A 270 0.72 5.53 19.15
N ARG A 271 0.28 4.27 19.20
CA ARG A 271 -0.43 3.58 18.12
C ARG A 271 -1.69 4.34 17.72
N VAL A 272 -1.80 4.66 16.44
CA VAL A 272 -2.95 5.35 15.87
C VAL A 272 -4.09 4.35 15.65
N LYS A 273 -5.28 4.71 16.12
CA LYS A 273 -6.50 3.92 16.01
C LYS A 273 -7.35 4.40 14.83
N TYR A 274 -7.78 3.57 13.88
CA TYR A 274 -7.47 2.15 13.66
C TYR A 274 -7.02 1.91 12.22
N GLY A 275 -6.29 0.82 11.98
CA GLY A 275 -5.82 0.40 10.66
C GLY A 275 -6.33 -0.99 10.25
N GLN A 276 -6.36 -1.22 8.94
CA GLN A 276 -6.59 -2.51 8.28
C GLN A 276 -5.59 -2.67 7.13
N CYS A 277 -5.59 -3.80 6.41
CA CYS A 277 -4.51 -4.16 5.47
C CYS A 277 -4.15 -3.05 4.47
N TRP A 278 -5.12 -2.39 3.85
CA TRP A 278 -4.84 -1.27 2.93
C TRP A 278 -4.23 -0.06 3.62
N VAL A 279 -4.61 0.22 4.87
CA VAL A 279 -4.07 1.34 5.65
C VAL A 279 -2.61 1.06 5.98
N PHE A 280 -2.29 -0.17 6.42
CA PHE A 280 -0.91 -0.59 6.65
C PHE A 280 -0.08 -0.51 5.36
N ALA A 281 -0.57 -1.08 4.25
CA ALA A 281 0.10 -1.01 2.96
C ALA A 281 0.32 0.44 2.49
N ALA A 282 -0.66 1.32 2.67
CA ALA A 282 -0.56 2.69 2.22
C ALA A 282 0.44 3.53 3.04
N VAL A 283 0.48 3.33 4.37
CA VAL A 283 1.48 3.98 5.23
C VAL A 283 2.88 3.44 4.93
N ALA A 284 3.04 2.12 4.75
CA ALA A 284 4.31 1.52 4.34
C ALA A 284 4.79 2.10 3.00
N CYS A 285 3.90 2.21 2.01
CA CYS A 285 4.19 2.83 0.72
C CYS A 285 4.66 4.28 0.88
N THR A 286 3.96 5.10 1.68
CA THR A 286 4.37 6.48 1.99
C THR A 286 5.78 6.54 2.55
N VAL A 287 6.09 5.74 3.57
CA VAL A 287 7.41 5.74 4.23
C VAL A 287 8.48 5.31 3.24
N LEU A 288 8.26 4.23 2.48
CA LEU A 288 9.25 3.72 1.53
C LEU A 288 9.50 4.69 0.37
N ARG A 289 8.45 5.33 -0.17
CA ARG A 289 8.57 6.40 -1.17
C ARG A 289 9.32 7.61 -0.63
N CYS A 290 9.01 8.02 0.60
CA CYS A 290 9.70 9.12 1.29
C CYS A 290 11.21 8.85 1.40
N LEU A 291 11.58 7.62 1.75
CA LEU A 291 12.97 7.19 1.87
C LEU A 291 13.68 6.96 0.51
N GLY A 292 12.94 7.02 -0.60
CA GLY A 292 13.46 6.89 -1.97
C GLY A 292 13.44 5.48 -2.56
N ILE A 293 12.77 4.52 -1.90
CA ILE A 293 12.59 3.15 -2.42
C ILE A 293 11.34 3.13 -3.30
N PRO A 294 11.44 2.84 -4.62
CA PRO A 294 10.29 2.77 -5.50
C PRO A 294 9.31 1.72 -5.01
N THR A 295 8.08 2.13 -4.69
CA THR A 295 7.10 1.26 -4.03
C THR A 295 5.69 1.49 -4.57
N ARG A 296 4.91 0.43 -4.71
CA ARG A 296 3.50 0.47 -5.12
C ARG A 296 2.63 -0.40 -4.22
N VAL A 297 1.39 0.04 -3.98
CA VAL A 297 0.40 -0.74 -3.23
C VAL A 297 -0.25 -1.74 -4.18
N VAL A 298 -0.36 -3.00 -3.74
CA VAL A 298 -0.95 -4.10 -4.49
C VAL A 298 -2.17 -4.61 -3.76
N THR A 299 -3.19 -5.02 -4.51
CA THR A 299 -4.40 -5.66 -3.99
C THR A 299 -4.59 -7.02 -4.65
N ASN A 300 -4.70 -8.06 -3.85
CA ASN A 300 -5.08 -9.41 -4.26
C ASN A 300 -6.53 -9.70 -3.89
N TYR A 301 -7.36 -10.17 -4.82
CA TYR A 301 -8.74 -10.57 -4.52
C TYR A 301 -8.83 -12.07 -4.28
N ASN A 302 -9.75 -12.46 -3.39
CA ASN A 302 -9.84 -13.81 -2.85
C ASN A 302 -8.49 -14.25 -2.29
N SER A 303 -7.94 -13.48 -1.34
CA SER A 303 -6.64 -13.79 -0.73
C SER A 303 -6.79 -14.88 0.31
N ALA A 304 -5.96 -15.92 0.21
CA ALA A 304 -5.89 -17.00 1.19
C ALA A 304 -5.02 -16.60 2.40
N HIS A 305 -5.37 -15.46 2.99
CA HIS A 305 -4.72 -14.86 4.15
C HIS A 305 -5.09 -15.61 5.44
N ASP A 306 -4.20 -15.65 6.46
CA ASP A 306 -4.47 -16.33 7.74
C ASP A 306 -3.93 -17.79 7.82
N GLN A 307 -3.72 -18.45 6.69
CA GLN A 307 -3.80 -19.92 6.64
C GLN A 307 -2.54 -20.68 7.09
N ASN A 308 -1.63 -20.10 7.86
CA ASN A 308 -0.38 -20.73 8.30
C ASN A 308 0.44 -21.33 7.12
N SER A 309 0.57 -20.57 6.03
CA SER A 309 1.17 -21.01 4.75
C SER A 309 0.53 -22.28 4.13
N ASN A 310 -0.70 -22.62 4.49
CA ASN A 310 -1.37 -23.83 4.01
C ASN A 310 -1.85 -23.68 2.56
N LEU A 311 -1.44 -24.62 1.71
CA LEU A 311 -1.81 -24.66 0.29
C LEU A 311 -3.14 -25.36 0.03
N LEU A 312 -3.73 -26.02 1.03
CA LEU A 312 -5.04 -26.67 0.96
C LEU A 312 -5.94 -26.22 2.11
N ILE A 313 -6.92 -25.39 1.79
CA ILE A 313 -7.90 -24.88 2.75
C ILE A 313 -9.16 -25.72 2.63
N GLU A 314 -9.58 -26.32 3.74
CA GLU A 314 -10.76 -27.19 3.79
C GLU A 314 -11.87 -26.53 4.59
N TYR A 315 -13.03 -26.31 3.96
CA TYR A 315 -14.23 -25.84 4.63
C TYR A 315 -15.23 -26.98 4.79
N PHE A 316 -15.59 -27.26 6.03
CA PHE A 316 -16.70 -28.16 6.35
C PHE A 316 -17.97 -27.34 6.47
N ARG A 317 -19.02 -27.71 5.74
CA ARG A 317 -20.27 -26.96 5.65
C ARG A 317 -21.45 -27.85 6.04
N ASN A 318 -22.51 -27.27 6.59
CA ASN A 318 -23.75 -27.99 6.88
C ASN A 318 -24.58 -28.25 5.60
N GLU A 319 -25.73 -28.91 5.75
CA GLU A 319 -26.69 -29.17 4.66
C GLU A 319 -27.23 -27.91 3.97
N PHE A 320 -27.08 -26.73 4.60
CA PHE A 320 -27.42 -25.45 4.01
C PHE A 320 -26.28 -24.85 3.20
N GLY A 321 -25.06 -25.39 3.27
CA GLY A 321 -23.84 -24.85 2.67
C GLY A 321 -23.13 -23.80 3.54
N GLU A 322 -23.54 -23.63 4.79
CA GLU A 322 -22.88 -22.74 5.74
C GLU A 322 -21.67 -23.40 6.37
N ILE A 323 -20.55 -22.68 6.43
CA ILE A 323 -19.31 -23.17 7.03
C ILE A 323 -19.53 -23.42 8.53
N GLN A 324 -19.22 -24.63 8.96
CA GLN A 324 -19.28 -25.14 10.32
C GLN A 324 -17.85 -25.21 10.86
N GLY A 325 -17.52 -24.38 11.84
CA GLY A 325 -16.20 -24.39 12.47
C GLY A 325 -15.78 -23.02 12.96
N ASP A 326 -15.67 -22.86 14.27
CA ASP A 326 -15.20 -21.63 14.94
C ASP A 326 -13.68 -21.38 14.75
N LYS A 327 -12.99 -22.29 14.07
CA LYS A 327 -11.53 -22.26 13.85
C LYS A 327 -11.13 -22.07 12.39
N SER A 328 -12.08 -22.02 11.45
CA SER A 328 -11.79 -21.89 10.03
C SER A 328 -11.73 -20.43 9.65
N GLU A 329 -10.52 -19.94 9.36
CA GLU A 329 -10.35 -18.60 8.81
C GLU A 329 -10.90 -18.54 7.39
N MET A 330 -11.65 -17.48 7.11
CA MET A 330 -12.32 -17.29 5.83
C MET A 330 -11.35 -16.75 4.78
N ILE A 331 -11.56 -17.08 3.50
CA ILE A 331 -10.89 -16.38 2.40
C ILE A 331 -11.27 -14.90 2.45
N TRP A 332 -10.26 -14.03 2.44
CA TRP A 332 -10.47 -12.59 2.45
C TRP A 332 -10.96 -12.15 1.06
N ASN A 333 -12.01 -11.32 1.00
CA ASN A 333 -12.54 -10.80 -0.25
C ASN A 333 -11.45 -10.07 -1.04
N PHE A 334 -10.61 -9.31 -0.34
CA PHE A 334 -9.33 -8.80 -0.84
C PHE A 334 -8.34 -8.61 0.29
N HIS A 335 -7.07 -8.56 -0.07
CA HIS A 335 -5.97 -8.22 0.81
C HIS A 335 -4.99 -7.27 0.13
N CYS A 336 -4.30 -6.42 0.91
CA CYS A 336 -3.39 -5.41 0.39
C CYS A 336 -2.02 -5.51 1.05
N TRP A 337 -0.98 -5.42 0.22
CA TRP A 337 0.44 -5.31 0.63
C TRP A 337 1.15 -4.28 -0.26
N VAL A 338 2.47 -4.16 -0.13
CA VAL A 338 3.28 -3.32 -1.04
C VAL A 338 4.31 -4.15 -1.81
N GLU A 339 4.62 -3.73 -3.02
CA GLU A 339 5.79 -4.18 -3.75
C GLU A 339 6.83 -3.07 -3.78
N SER A 340 8.07 -3.38 -3.42
CA SER A 340 9.20 -2.45 -3.51
C SER A 340 10.24 -2.96 -4.50
N TRP A 341 10.74 -2.07 -5.35
CA TRP A 341 11.74 -2.40 -6.36
C TRP A 341 13.16 -2.32 -5.79
N MET A 342 13.89 -3.43 -5.84
CA MET A 342 15.30 -3.48 -5.44
C MET A 342 16.03 -4.72 -5.96
N THR A 343 17.36 -4.68 -5.95
CA THR A 343 18.21 -5.85 -6.11
C THR A 343 18.24 -6.71 -4.83
N ARG A 344 18.60 -8.00 -4.99
CA ARG A 344 18.66 -8.98 -3.90
C ARG A 344 20.02 -9.67 -3.82
N PRO A 345 21.09 -8.94 -3.41
CA PRO A 345 22.44 -9.50 -3.33
C PRO A 345 22.58 -10.60 -2.27
N ASP A 346 21.59 -10.75 -1.38
CA ASP A 346 21.48 -11.83 -0.40
C ASP A 346 20.93 -13.14 -0.99
N LEU A 347 20.43 -13.12 -2.23
CA LEU A 347 19.87 -14.27 -2.95
C LEU A 347 20.71 -14.63 -4.19
N GLN A 348 20.30 -15.69 -4.88
CA GLN A 348 20.85 -16.01 -6.20
C GLN A 348 20.51 -14.90 -7.22
N PRO A 349 21.41 -14.59 -8.17
CA PRO A 349 21.14 -13.61 -9.22
C PRO A 349 19.86 -13.93 -10.00
N GLY A 350 19.14 -12.88 -10.44
CA GLY A 350 17.89 -13.01 -11.20
C GLY A 350 16.62 -12.78 -10.37
N TYR A 351 16.75 -12.51 -9.07
CA TYR A 351 15.66 -12.14 -8.17
C TYR A 351 15.59 -10.63 -7.86
N GLU A 352 16.29 -9.82 -8.64
CA GLU A 352 16.12 -8.36 -8.65
C GLU A 352 14.73 -7.98 -9.17
N GLY A 353 14.22 -6.84 -8.73
CA GLY A 353 12.95 -6.29 -9.18
C GLY A 353 11.94 -6.14 -8.04
N TRP A 354 10.67 -6.40 -8.32
CA TRP A 354 9.59 -6.25 -7.34
C TRP A 354 9.66 -7.29 -6.21
N GLN A 355 9.68 -6.78 -4.99
CA GLN A 355 9.67 -7.58 -3.77
C GLN A 355 8.37 -7.32 -2.99
N ALA A 356 7.58 -8.36 -2.73
CA ALA A 356 6.38 -8.24 -1.91
C ALA A 356 6.76 -8.10 -0.43
N LEU A 357 6.21 -7.07 0.21
CA LEU A 357 6.33 -6.71 1.61
C LEU A 357 4.92 -6.54 2.17
N ASP A 358 4.55 -7.35 3.14
CA ASP A 358 3.25 -7.26 3.77
C ASP A 358 3.40 -6.70 5.19
N PRO A 359 2.93 -5.46 5.43
CA PRO A 359 2.94 -4.84 6.76
C PRO A 359 1.77 -5.26 7.65
N THR A 360 0.82 -6.05 7.13
CA THR A 360 -0.31 -6.56 7.91
C THR A 360 0.17 -7.65 8.86
N PRO A 361 -0.09 -7.56 10.17
CA PRO A 361 0.45 -8.52 11.11
C PRO A 361 -0.31 -9.84 11.07
N GLN A 362 0.22 -10.84 10.35
CA GLN A 362 -0.41 -12.18 10.21
C GLN A 362 0.44 -13.27 10.89
N GLU A 363 1.65 -13.45 10.40
CA GLU A 363 2.59 -14.47 10.86
C GLU A 363 3.86 -13.81 11.39
N LYS A 364 4.50 -14.50 12.34
CA LYS A 364 5.79 -14.07 12.86
C LYS A 364 6.91 -14.60 11.98
N SER A 365 7.53 -13.73 11.21
CA SER A 365 8.80 -14.05 10.56
C SER A 365 9.96 -13.84 11.53
N GLU A 366 10.71 -14.90 11.84
CA GLU A 366 11.81 -14.89 12.81
C GLU A 366 11.39 -14.32 14.19
N GLY A 367 10.13 -14.51 14.59
CA GLY A 367 9.57 -14.05 15.87
C GLY A 367 9.03 -12.62 15.90
N THR A 368 9.06 -11.89 14.78
CA THR A 368 8.50 -10.52 14.62
C THR A 368 7.37 -10.53 13.58
N TYR A 369 6.28 -9.80 13.82
CA TYR A 369 5.19 -9.57 12.87
C TYR A 369 5.64 -8.66 11.71
N CYS A 370 6.33 -9.27 10.76
CA CYS A 370 6.71 -8.69 9.48
C CYS A 370 6.74 -9.79 8.42
N CYS A 371 6.34 -9.47 7.19
CA CYS A 371 6.32 -10.40 6.06
C CYS A 371 7.06 -9.78 4.86
N GLY A 372 8.00 -10.53 4.29
CA GLY A 372 8.84 -10.08 3.18
C GLY A 372 10.09 -9.30 3.61
N PRO A 373 10.94 -8.85 2.66
CA PRO A 373 10.70 -8.82 1.22
C PRO A 373 10.92 -10.18 0.55
N VAL A 374 9.94 -10.64 -0.23
CA VAL A 374 10.06 -11.82 -1.10
C VAL A 374 10.04 -11.40 -2.58
N PRO A 375 10.93 -11.93 -3.45
CA PRO A 375 10.86 -11.64 -4.87
C PRO A 375 9.54 -12.16 -5.44
N VAL A 376 8.78 -11.30 -6.12
CA VAL A 376 7.52 -11.71 -6.79
C VAL A 376 7.78 -12.81 -7.83
N ARG A 377 8.96 -12.78 -8.46
CA ARG A 377 9.43 -13.87 -9.33
C ARG A 377 9.53 -15.21 -8.61
N ALA A 378 10.03 -15.26 -7.37
CA ALA A 378 10.13 -16.52 -6.62
C ALA A 378 8.74 -17.12 -6.36
N ILE A 379 7.75 -16.26 -6.09
CA ILE A 379 6.35 -16.67 -5.96
C ILE A 379 5.81 -17.24 -7.28
N LYS A 380 6.09 -16.58 -8.40
CA LYS A 380 5.67 -17.07 -9.73
C LYS A 380 6.29 -18.42 -10.10
N GLU A 381 7.56 -18.63 -9.76
CA GLU A 381 8.29 -19.86 -10.06
C GLU A 381 8.04 -21.00 -9.05
N GLY A 382 7.34 -20.73 -7.94
CA GLY A 382 7.13 -21.69 -6.85
C GLY A 382 8.40 -22.03 -6.06
N ASP A 383 9.40 -21.12 -6.02
CA ASP A 383 10.63 -21.31 -5.24
C ASP A 383 10.46 -20.86 -3.79
N LEU A 384 9.76 -21.68 -3.01
CA LEU A 384 9.39 -21.39 -1.62
C LEU A 384 10.56 -21.44 -0.63
N SER A 385 11.75 -21.86 -1.08
CA SER A 385 12.96 -21.83 -0.26
C SER A 385 13.55 -20.41 -0.13
N THR A 386 13.09 -19.50 -1.00
CA THR A 386 13.59 -18.12 -1.08
C THR A 386 13.27 -17.33 0.17
N LYS A 387 14.28 -16.65 0.72
CA LYS A 387 14.07 -15.68 1.79
C LYS A 387 13.48 -14.38 1.22
N TYR A 388 12.53 -13.73 1.89
CA TYR A 388 11.89 -14.09 3.16
C TYR A 388 10.46 -14.56 2.90
N ASP A 389 9.88 -15.39 3.77
CA ASP A 389 8.41 -15.60 3.84
C ASP A 389 7.71 -16.06 2.54
N ALA A 390 8.45 -16.68 1.61
CA ALA A 390 7.91 -17.13 0.33
C ALA A 390 6.74 -18.13 0.44
N PRO A 391 6.73 -19.12 1.36
CA PRO A 391 5.60 -20.03 1.50
C PRO A 391 4.28 -19.32 1.77
N PHE A 392 4.32 -18.28 2.63
CA PHE A 392 3.14 -17.53 3.03
C PHE A 392 2.54 -16.75 1.85
N VAL A 393 3.34 -15.90 1.21
CA VAL A 393 2.89 -15.08 0.07
C VAL A 393 2.47 -15.96 -1.12
N PHE A 394 3.10 -17.13 -1.29
CA PHE A 394 2.67 -18.08 -2.31
C PHE A 394 1.30 -18.69 -2.00
N ALA A 395 1.05 -19.08 -0.74
CA ALA A 395 -0.25 -19.60 -0.32
C ALA A 395 -1.37 -18.58 -0.56
N GLU A 396 -1.13 -17.30 -0.23
CA GLU A 396 -2.10 -16.22 -0.43
C GLU A 396 -2.65 -16.11 -1.86
N VAL A 397 -1.82 -16.45 -2.86
CA VAL A 397 -2.19 -16.34 -4.29
C VAL A 397 -2.47 -17.70 -4.95
N ASN A 398 -2.01 -18.81 -4.39
CA ASN A 398 -2.07 -20.14 -5.01
C ASN A 398 -2.78 -21.24 -4.20
N ALA A 399 -3.28 -20.95 -2.99
CA ALA A 399 -3.99 -21.95 -2.21
C ALA A 399 -5.17 -22.56 -2.98
N ASP A 400 -5.44 -23.83 -2.72
CA ASP A 400 -6.66 -24.51 -3.11
C ASP A 400 -7.69 -24.45 -1.99
N VAL A 401 -8.95 -24.33 -2.39
CA VAL A 401 -10.08 -24.38 -1.46
C VAL A 401 -10.92 -25.59 -1.80
N VAL A 402 -11.17 -26.44 -0.82
CA VAL A 402 -12.03 -27.62 -0.92
C VAL A 402 -13.21 -27.45 0.03
N ASP A 403 -14.40 -27.48 -0.55
CA ASP A 403 -15.66 -27.34 0.17
C ASP A 403 -16.30 -28.72 0.38
N TRP A 404 -16.37 -29.15 1.63
CA TRP A 404 -17.01 -30.39 2.09
C TRP A 404 -18.42 -30.10 2.63
N ILE A 405 -19.42 -30.86 2.20
CA ILE A 405 -20.79 -30.79 2.73
C ILE A 405 -21.01 -31.98 3.68
N GLN A 406 -21.25 -31.68 4.95
CA GLN A 406 -21.55 -32.63 6.00
C GLN A 406 -23.03 -32.99 5.99
N GLN A 407 -23.30 -34.30 5.98
CA GLN A 407 -24.62 -34.89 6.06
C GLN A 407 -25.04 -35.18 7.51
N ASP A 408 -26.34 -35.40 7.72
CA ASP A 408 -26.90 -35.74 9.04
C ASP A 408 -26.35 -37.06 9.63
N ASP A 409 -25.90 -37.98 8.77
CA ASP A 409 -25.27 -39.24 9.18
C ASP A 409 -23.79 -39.10 9.59
N GLY A 410 -23.25 -37.88 9.50
CA GLY A 410 -21.87 -37.55 9.83
C GLY A 410 -20.87 -37.75 8.67
N SER A 411 -21.32 -38.25 7.51
CA SER A 411 -20.47 -38.34 6.31
C SER A 411 -20.22 -36.96 5.68
N VAL A 412 -19.10 -36.82 4.97
CA VAL A 412 -18.75 -35.60 4.23
C VAL A 412 -18.63 -35.91 2.74
N SER A 413 -19.26 -35.08 1.92
CA SER A 413 -19.21 -35.18 0.46
C SER A 413 -18.51 -33.96 -0.11
N LYS A 414 -17.55 -34.17 -1.03
CA LYS A 414 -16.89 -33.06 -1.72
C LYS A 414 -17.88 -32.36 -2.64
N SER A 415 -17.98 -31.04 -2.54
CA SER A 415 -18.77 -30.23 -3.47
C SER A 415 -17.90 -29.67 -4.58
N ILE A 416 -18.54 -29.32 -5.70
CA ILE A 416 -17.89 -28.64 -6.81
C ILE A 416 -18.18 -27.15 -6.70
N ASN A 417 -17.13 -26.38 -6.41
CA ASN A 417 -17.16 -24.93 -6.40
C ASN A 417 -16.27 -24.36 -7.50
N ARG A 418 -16.87 -23.88 -8.59
CA ARG A 418 -16.16 -23.22 -9.71
C ARG A 418 -16.16 -21.69 -9.58
N SER A 419 -16.78 -21.16 -8.53
CA SER A 419 -16.99 -19.72 -8.36
C SER A 419 -15.89 -19.04 -7.55
N LEU A 420 -15.24 -19.80 -6.66
CA LEU A 420 -14.15 -19.35 -5.81
C LEU A 420 -12.81 -19.81 -6.38
N THR A 421 -11.93 -18.86 -6.64
CA THR A 421 -10.54 -19.10 -7.02
C THR A 421 -9.69 -18.11 -6.26
N VAL A 422 -8.64 -18.60 -5.59
CA VAL A 422 -7.71 -17.78 -4.82
C VAL A 422 -6.75 -17.05 -5.76
N GLY A 423 -6.33 -15.85 -5.38
CA GLY A 423 -5.33 -15.10 -6.13
C GLY A 423 -5.84 -14.54 -7.45
N LEU A 424 -6.89 -13.71 -7.39
CA LEU A 424 -7.55 -13.13 -8.56
C LEU A 424 -7.30 -11.63 -8.71
N LYS A 425 -7.23 -11.18 -9.96
CA LYS A 425 -7.25 -9.76 -10.35
C LYS A 425 -6.27 -8.94 -9.51
N ILE A 426 -5.05 -9.45 -9.34
CA ILE A 426 -4.01 -8.75 -8.57
C ILE A 426 -3.75 -7.42 -9.25
N SER A 427 -3.96 -6.32 -8.52
CA SER A 427 -4.12 -4.99 -9.09
C SER A 427 -3.22 -3.96 -8.42
N THR A 428 -2.69 -3.05 -9.23
CA THR A 428 -2.00 -1.84 -8.80
C THR A 428 -2.41 -0.66 -9.69
N LYS A 429 -2.09 0.57 -9.28
CA LYS A 429 -2.29 1.74 -10.12
C LYS A 429 -1.26 1.71 -11.24
N SER A 430 -1.70 2.02 -12.46
CA SER A 430 -0.81 2.12 -13.61
C SER A 430 0.08 3.35 -13.55
N VAL A 431 1.27 3.25 -14.16
CA VAL A 431 2.24 4.32 -14.25
C VAL A 431 1.65 5.52 -14.99
N GLY A 432 1.68 6.69 -14.33
CA GLY A 432 1.31 7.97 -14.92
C GLY A 432 -0.19 8.15 -15.20
N ARG A 433 -1.04 7.17 -14.87
CA ARG A 433 -2.47 7.22 -15.18
C ARG A 433 -3.35 6.68 -14.06
N ASP A 434 -4.64 6.94 -14.17
CA ASP A 434 -5.64 6.60 -13.16
C ASP A 434 -6.27 5.21 -13.38
N GLU A 435 -5.95 4.54 -14.48
CA GLU A 435 -6.40 3.18 -14.75
C GLU A 435 -5.71 2.13 -13.89
N ARG A 436 -6.43 1.04 -13.68
CA ARG A 436 -5.96 -0.18 -13.04
C ARG A 436 -5.04 -0.96 -13.96
N GLU A 437 -3.87 -1.34 -13.43
CA GLU A 437 -3.00 -2.34 -14.03
C GLU A 437 -3.24 -3.69 -13.37
N ASP A 438 -3.43 -4.73 -14.20
CA ASP A 438 -3.58 -6.11 -13.72
C ASP A 438 -2.22 -6.81 -13.76
N ILE A 439 -1.68 -7.10 -12.58
CA ILE A 439 -0.39 -7.74 -12.40
C ILE A 439 -0.54 -9.20 -11.94
N THR A 440 -1.70 -9.84 -12.13
CA THR A 440 -1.88 -11.26 -11.77
C THR A 440 -0.83 -12.16 -12.41
N HIS A 441 -0.45 -11.84 -13.65
CA HIS A 441 0.55 -12.55 -14.44
C HIS A 441 1.99 -12.43 -13.89
N THR A 442 2.26 -11.49 -12.98
CA THR A 442 3.57 -11.36 -12.33
C THR A 442 3.72 -12.34 -11.18
N TYR A 443 2.62 -12.74 -10.55
CA TYR A 443 2.58 -13.70 -9.44
C TYR A 443 2.31 -15.14 -9.88
N LYS A 444 1.60 -15.34 -11.00
CA LYS A 444 1.10 -16.66 -11.42
C LYS A 444 1.24 -16.84 -12.92
N TYR A 445 1.56 -18.07 -13.32
CA TYR A 445 1.42 -18.50 -14.70
C TYR A 445 -0.07 -18.69 -15.07
N PRO A 446 -0.43 -18.68 -16.36
CA PRO A 446 -1.79 -18.97 -16.80
C PRO A 446 -2.25 -20.37 -16.33
N GLU A 447 -3.48 -20.46 -15.85
CA GLU A 447 -4.04 -21.73 -15.36
C GLU A 447 -4.04 -22.80 -16.46
N GLY A 448 -3.55 -24.00 -16.13
CA GLY A 448 -3.42 -25.14 -17.02
C GLY A 448 -2.16 -25.16 -17.89
N SER A 449 -1.27 -24.17 -17.79
CA SER A 449 -0.03 -24.13 -18.58
C SER A 449 1.03 -25.10 -18.05
N SER A 450 2.03 -25.43 -18.88
CA SER A 450 3.17 -26.25 -18.47
C SER A 450 3.98 -25.58 -17.36
N GLU A 451 4.17 -24.27 -17.46
CA GLU A 451 4.93 -23.46 -16.51
C GLU A 451 4.23 -23.40 -15.14
N GLU A 452 2.90 -23.27 -15.11
CA GLU A 452 2.13 -23.37 -13.86
C GLU A 452 2.35 -24.73 -13.19
N ARG A 453 2.26 -25.82 -13.97
CA ARG A 453 2.46 -27.18 -13.47
C ARG A 453 3.85 -27.38 -12.89
N GLU A 454 4.88 -26.86 -13.56
CA GLU A 454 6.26 -26.89 -13.09
C GLU A 454 6.46 -26.08 -11.80
N ALA A 455 5.87 -24.88 -11.72
CA ALA A 455 5.92 -24.05 -10.53
C ALA A 455 5.23 -24.74 -9.32
N PHE A 456 4.07 -25.34 -9.51
CA PHE A 456 3.39 -26.13 -8.46
C PHE A 456 4.17 -27.37 -8.06
N THR A 457 4.84 -28.03 -9.00
CA THR A 457 5.74 -29.15 -8.68
C THR A 457 6.90 -28.68 -7.81
N ARG A 458 7.51 -27.54 -8.14
CA ARG A 458 8.60 -26.93 -7.35
C ARG A 458 8.15 -26.55 -5.93
N ALA A 459 6.92 -26.07 -5.80
CA ALA A 459 6.28 -25.73 -4.53
C ALA A 459 5.75 -26.96 -3.76
N ASN A 460 5.85 -28.18 -4.30
CA ASN A 460 5.22 -29.41 -3.78
C ASN A 460 3.70 -29.30 -3.60
N HIS A 461 3.01 -28.50 -4.44
CA HIS A 461 1.55 -28.30 -4.40
C HIS A 461 0.82 -29.35 -5.24
N LEU A 462 0.79 -30.59 -4.74
CA LEU A 462 0.32 -31.75 -5.51
C LEU A 462 -1.20 -31.75 -5.79
N ASN A 463 -2.01 -31.03 -5.01
CA ASN A 463 -3.46 -31.00 -5.16
C ASN A 463 -3.91 -30.31 -6.45
N LYS A 464 -3.26 -29.20 -6.82
CA LYS A 464 -3.48 -28.50 -8.11
C LYS A 464 -3.19 -29.38 -9.32
N LEU A 465 -2.37 -30.42 -9.16
CA LEU A 465 -1.92 -31.27 -10.26
C LEU A 465 -2.95 -32.35 -10.64
N ALA A 466 -3.95 -32.60 -9.78
CA ALA A 466 -5.00 -33.59 -10.01
C ALA A 466 -6.02 -33.12 -11.06
N GLU A 467 -6.59 -34.07 -11.81
CA GLU A 467 -7.64 -33.77 -12.79
C GLU A 467 -8.92 -33.30 -12.08
N LYS A 468 -9.54 -32.25 -12.62
CA LYS A 468 -10.82 -31.73 -12.11
C LYS A 468 -11.96 -32.59 -12.65
N GLU A 469 -12.85 -33.04 -11.78
CA GLU A 469 -14.08 -33.74 -12.20
C GLU A 469 -14.97 -32.80 -13.03
N GLU A 470 -15.25 -33.20 -14.27
CA GLU A 470 -16.23 -32.54 -15.12
C GLU A 470 -17.63 -33.05 -14.77
N THR A 471 -18.55 -32.12 -14.57
CA THR A 471 -19.97 -32.40 -14.38
C THR A 471 -20.79 -31.67 -15.43
N GLY A 472 -21.82 -32.32 -15.95
CA GLY A 472 -22.71 -31.73 -16.95
C GLY A 472 -23.65 -30.63 -16.42
N MET A 473 -23.63 -30.35 -15.12
CA MET A 473 -24.33 -29.24 -14.47
C MET A 473 -23.36 -28.18 -13.94
N ALA A 474 -23.76 -26.91 -14.03
CA ALA A 474 -23.02 -25.77 -13.48
C ALA A 474 -23.97 -24.73 -12.86
N MET A 475 -23.48 -23.99 -11.87
CA MET A 475 -24.22 -22.91 -11.22
C MET A 475 -23.33 -21.69 -11.01
N ARG A 476 -23.88 -20.48 -11.19
CA ARG A 476 -23.20 -19.20 -10.91
C ARG A 476 -24.17 -18.14 -10.40
N ILE A 477 -23.67 -17.19 -9.62
CA ILE A 477 -24.46 -16.03 -9.16
C ILE A 477 -24.36 -14.88 -10.17
N ARG A 478 -25.51 -14.44 -10.68
CA ARG A 478 -25.69 -13.26 -11.53
C ARG A 478 -26.33 -12.14 -10.73
N VAL A 479 -26.08 -10.91 -11.14
CA VAL A 479 -26.61 -9.69 -10.51
C VAL A 479 -27.44 -8.93 -11.54
N GLY A 480 -28.50 -8.25 -11.09
CA GLY A 480 -29.24 -7.29 -11.90
C GLY A 480 -28.42 -6.03 -12.24
N GLN A 481 -29.05 -5.05 -12.88
CA GLN A 481 -28.42 -3.75 -13.12
C GLN A 481 -28.45 -2.89 -11.84
N SER A 482 -27.34 -2.22 -11.52
CA SER A 482 -27.13 -1.26 -10.43
C SER A 482 -27.53 -1.76 -9.02
N MET A 483 -26.53 -2.04 -8.17
CA MET A 483 -26.75 -2.36 -6.76
C MET A 483 -26.19 -1.22 -5.92
N ASN A 484 -27.00 -0.19 -5.69
CA ASN A 484 -26.57 1.00 -4.97
C ASN A 484 -26.81 0.81 -3.47
N MET A 485 -25.88 1.29 -2.65
CA MET A 485 -26.07 1.37 -1.21
C MET A 485 -27.31 2.21 -0.89
N GLY A 486 -28.25 1.65 -0.12
CA GLY A 486 -29.52 2.31 0.21
C GLY A 486 -30.74 1.85 -0.59
N SER A 487 -30.56 0.93 -1.54
CA SER A 487 -31.65 0.42 -2.40
C SER A 487 -31.88 -1.09 -2.24
N ASP A 488 -33.07 -1.53 -2.61
CA ASP A 488 -33.42 -2.93 -2.78
C ASP A 488 -32.95 -3.41 -4.16
N PHE A 489 -32.48 -4.65 -4.26
CA PHE A 489 -32.02 -5.21 -5.53
C PHE A 489 -32.18 -6.73 -5.60
N ASP A 490 -32.21 -7.26 -6.82
CA ASP A 490 -32.30 -8.68 -7.10
C ASP A 490 -30.98 -9.27 -7.57
N VAL A 491 -30.68 -10.46 -7.06
CA VAL A 491 -29.62 -11.35 -7.55
C VAL A 491 -30.20 -12.69 -7.97
N PHE A 492 -29.47 -13.44 -8.79
CA PHE A 492 -29.99 -14.64 -9.43
C PHE A 492 -29.00 -15.79 -9.31
N ALA A 493 -29.44 -16.93 -8.79
CA ALA A 493 -28.73 -18.19 -9.00
C ALA A 493 -29.09 -18.72 -10.38
N HIS A 494 -28.09 -18.77 -11.25
CA HIS A 494 -28.24 -19.18 -12.64
C HIS A 494 -27.60 -20.55 -12.82
N ILE A 495 -28.45 -21.53 -13.14
CA ILE A 495 -28.13 -22.95 -13.24
C ILE A 495 -28.20 -23.34 -14.71
N THR A 496 -27.18 -24.04 -15.19
CA THR A 496 -27.10 -24.59 -16.55
C THR A 496 -27.07 -26.12 -16.42
N ASN A 497 -28.07 -26.79 -16.98
CA ASN A 497 -28.07 -28.24 -17.18
C ASN A 497 -27.70 -28.53 -18.63
N ASN A 498 -26.49 -29.06 -18.88
CA ASN A 498 -26.03 -29.43 -20.21
C ASN A 498 -26.04 -30.96 -20.41
N THR A 499 -26.92 -31.66 -19.71
CA THR A 499 -27.13 -33.11 -19.84
C THR A 499 -28.48 -33.42 -20.48
N ALA A 500 -28.63 -34.67 -20.93
CA ALA A 500 -29.89 -35.18 -21.44
C ALA A 500 -30.90 -35.55 -20.33
N GLU A 501 -30.46 -35.58 -19.07
CA GLU A 501 -31.29 -35.95 -17.94
C GLU A 501 -32.08 -34.76 -17.41
N GLU A 502 -33.29 -35.03 -16.95
CA GLU A 502 -34.09 -34.10 -16.16
C GLU A 502 -33.81 -34.32 -14.68
N TYR A 503 -33.62 -33.24 -13.92
CA TYR A 503 -33.35 -33.34 -12.48
C TYR A 503 -34.41 -32.62 -11.65
N VAL A 504 -34.69 -33.17 -10.47
CA VAL A 504 -35.44 -32.50 -9.41
C VAL A 504 -34.47 -32.26 -8.25
N CYS A 505 -33.97 -31.02 -8.15
CA CYS A 505 -32.93 -30.65 -7.21
C CYS A 505 -33.48 -29.87 -6.01
N ARG A 506 -32.71 -29.83 -4.93
CA ARG A 506 -32.88 -28.84 -3.86
C ARG A 506 -31.96 -27.65 -4.13
N LEU A 507 -32.48 -26.42 -4.08
CA LEU A 507 -31.70 -25.19 -4.16
C LEU A 507 -31.87 -24.36 -2.89
N LEU A 508 -30.75 -23.95 -2.30
CA LEU A 508 -30.70 -23.14 -1.09
C LEU A 508 -29.93 -21.85 -1.43
N LEU A 509 -30.58 -20.70 -1.28
CA LEU A 509 -30.00 -19.38 -1.49
C LEU A 509 -29.96 -18.63 -0.16
N CYS A 510 -28.80 -18.08 0.17
CA CYS A 510 -28.57 -17.28 1.36
C CYS A 510 -27.66 -16.11 1.02
N ALA A 511 -28.07 -14.89 1.39
CA ALA A 511 -27.29 -13.67 1.32
C ALA A 511 -27.02 -13.18 2.74
N ARG A 512 -25.77 -12.88 3.07
CA ARG A 512 -25.33 -12.39 4.39
C ARG A 512 -24.48 -11.15 4.20
N THR A 513 -24.57 -10.19 5.11
CA THR A 513 -23.57 -9.13 5.14
C THR A 513 -22.21 -9.73 5.47
N VAL A 514 -21.14 -9.14 4.95
CA VAL A 514 -19.78 -9.67 5.16
C VAL A 514 -18.80 -8.52 5.31
N SER A 515 -17.81 -8.68 6.16
CA SER A 515 -16.63 -7.80 6.16
C SER A 515 -15.71 -8.15 5.00
N TYR A 516 -14.76 -7.26 4.69
CA TYR A 516 -13.79 -7.53 3.62
C TYR A 516 -12.87 -8.74 3.93
N ASN A 517 -12.61 -9.03 5.21
CA ASN A 517 -11.82 -10.18 5.64
C ASN A 517 -12.66 -11.46 5.84
N GLY A 518 -13.90 -11.49 5.36
CA GLY A 518 -14.72 -12.71 5.32
C GLY A 518 -15.55 -12.99 6.59
N ILE A 519 -15.55 -12.12 7.61
CA ILE A 519 -16.41 -12.28 8.79
C ILE A 519 -17.87 -12.12 8.37
N LEU A 520 -18.64 -13.20 8.52
CA LEU A 520 -20.04 -13.27 8.12
C LEU A 520 -20.95 -12.64 9.17
N GLY A 521 -21.71 -11.63 8.77
CA GLY A 521 -22.83 -11.08 9.54
C GLY A 521 -24.09 -11.94 9.44
N PRO A 522 -25.24 -11.44 9.91
CA PRO A 522 -26.52 -12.12 9.80
C PRO A 522 -27.00 -12.21 8.35
N GLU A 523 -28.01 -13.06 8.13
CA GLU A 523 -28.70 -13.16 6.85
C GLU A 523 -29.53 -11.90 6.54
N CYS A 524 -29.46 -11.46 5.30
CA CYS A 524 -30.24 -10.35 4.76
C CYS A 524 -31.17 -10.76 3.61
N GLY A 525 -31.11 -12.03 3.18
CA GLY A 525 -32.05 -12.62 2.23
C GLY A 525 -31.87 -14.13 2.13
N THR A 526 -32.98 -14.87 2.16
CA THR A 526 -32.96 -16.34 2.01
C THR A 526 -34.07 -16.83 1.10
N LYS A 527 -33.81 -17.95 0.40
CA LYS A 527 -34.82 -18.65 -0.39
C LYS A 527 -34.46 -20.13 -0.49
N HIS A 528 -35.42 -20.99 -0.19
CA HIS A 528 -35.26 -22.44 -0.23
C HIS A 528 -36.29 -23.05 -1.18
N LEU A 529 -35.81 -23.83 -2.15
CA LEU A 529 -36.64 -24.58 -3.09
C LEU A 529 -36.29 -26.06 -2.95
N LEU A 530 -37.22 -26.85 -2.41
CA LEU A 530 -36.98 -28.28 -2.18
C LEU A 530 -37.14 -29.12 -3.45
N ASN A 531 -38.03 -28.69 -4.36
CA ASN A 531 -38.38 -29.41 -5.58
C ASN A 531 -38.19 -28.48 -6.80
N LEU A 532 -36.95 -28.29 -7.23
CA LEU A 532 -36.60 -27.48 -8.38
C LEU A 532 -36.37 -28.36 -9.62
N ASN A 533 -37.30 -28.33 -10.57
CA ASN A 533 -37.15 -29.03 -11.84
C ASN A 533 -36.12 -28.31 -12.73
N LEU A 534 -35.16 -29.06 -13.26
CA LEU A 534 -34.16 -28.64 -14.23
C LEU A 534 -34.33 -29.48 -15.50
N GLU A 535 -34.88 -28.87 -16.54
CA GLU A 535 -35.11 -29.54 -17.82
C GLU A 535 -33.78 -29.89 -18.50
N PRO A 536 -33.74 -30.94 -19.33
CA PRO A 536 -32.57 -31.29 -20.14
C PRO A 536 -32.12 -30.11 -21.02
N PHE A 537 -30.81 -29.93 -21.17
CA PHE A 537 -30.20 -28.91 -22.03
C PHE A 537 -30.79 -27.49 -21.87
N SER A 538 -31.09 -27.10 -20.64
CA SER A 538 -31.76 -25.83 -20.33
C SER A 538 -31.02 -25.00 -19.27
N GLU A 539 -31.37 -23.71 -19.21
CA GLU A 539 -30.92 -22.80 -18.17
C GLU A 539 -32.10 -22.33 -17.32
N LYS A 540 -31.87 -22.19 -16.01
CA LYS A 540 -32.87 -21.69 -15.06
C LYS A 540 -32.26 -20.63 -14.15
N SER A 541 -32.98 -19.52 -13.97
CA SER A 541 -32.54 -18.41 -13.10
C SER A 541 -33.53 -18.22 -11.96
N ILE A 542 -33.05 -18.38 -10.72
CA ILE A 542 -33.88 -18.23 -9.52
C ILE A 542 -33.52 -16.91 -8.83
N PRO A 543 -34.46 -15.95 -8.70
CA PRO A 543 -34.19 -14.66 -8.08
C PRO A 543 -34.13 -14.76 -6.56
N LEU A 544 -33.31 -13.93 -5.93
CA LEU A 544 -33.27 -13.61 -4.51
C LEU A 544 -33.30 -12.09 -4.37
N CYS A 545 -34.33 -11.57 -3.71
CA CYS A 545 -34.47 -10.13 -3.44
C CYS A 545 -33.76 -9.81 -2.12
N ILE A 546 -32.93 -8.78 -2.12
CA ILE A 546 -32.17 -8.30 -0.97
C ILE A 546 -32.65 -6.88 -0.66
N LEU A 547 -33.19 -6.69 0.55
CA LEU A 547 -33.85 -5.45 0.97
C LEU A 547 -32.91 -4.59 1.80
N TYR A 548 -32.93 -3.28 1.60
CA TYR A 548 -32.17 -2.29 2.39
C TYR A 548 -32.42 -2.44 3.89
N GLU A 549 -33.69 -2.60 4.28
CA GLU A 549 -34.08 -2.78 5.68
C GLU A 549 -33.48 -4.04 6.32
N LYS A 550 -33.08 -5.04 5.53
CA LYS A 550 -32.51 -6.30 6.01
C LYS A 550 -30.99 -6.28 6.14
N TYR A 551 -30.30 -5.43 5.39
CA TYR A 551 -28.83 -5.36 5.47
C TYR A 551 -28.31 -4.12 6.22
N ARG A 552 -29.08 -3.02 6.31
CA ARG A 552 -28.62 -1.71 6.81
C ARG A 552 -27.90 -1.74 8.16
N ASP A 553 -28.35 -2.56 9.11
CA ASP A 553 -27.86 -2.50 10.50
C ASP A 553 -26.56 -3.32 10.71
N CYS A 554 -26.24 -4.22 9.78
CA CYS A 554 -25.09 -5.12 9.88
C CYS A 554 -24.19 -5.06 8.64
N LEU A 555 -24.43 -4.11 7.73
CA LEU A 555 -23.54 -3.85 6.61
C LEU A 555 -22.27 -3.18 7.13
N THR A 556 -21.12 -3.67 6.67
CA THR A 556 -19.82 -3.09 7.01
C THR A 556 -19.53 -1.87 6.14
N GLU A 557 -18.58 -1.03 6.56
CA GLU A 557 -18.14 0.14 5.77
C GLU A 557 -17.49 -0.24 4.42
N SER A 558 -17.22 -1.52 4.19
CA SER A 558 -16.80 -2.05 2.89
C SER A 558 -17.95 -2.28 1.90
N ASN A 559 -19.20 -2.14 2.34
CA ASN A 559 -20.41 -2.33 1.53
C ASN A 559 -20.49 -3.72 0.87
N LEU A 560 -20.09 -4.77 1.58
CA LEU A 560 -20.03 -6.13 1.04
C LEU A 560 -21.18 -7.02 1.51
N ILE A 561 -21.76 -7.76 0.57
CA ILE A 561 -22.74 -8.83 0.82
C ILE A 561 -22.27 -10.09 0.10
N LYS A 562 -22.20 -11.21 0.81
CA LYS A 562 -21.86 -12.52 0.23
C LYS A 562 -23.15 -13.27 -0.07
N VAL A 563 -23.33 -13.65 -1.33
CA VAL A 563 -24.43 -14.50 -1.79
C VAL A 563 -23.91 -15.90 -2.03
N ARG A 564 -24.62 -16.87 -1.47
CA ARG A 564 -24.30 -18.29 -1.54
C ARG A 564 -25.49 -19.07 -2.07
N ALA A 565 -25.23 -19.98 -3.00
CA ALA A 565 -26.17 -20.93 -3.54
C ALA A 565 -25.62 -22.34 -3.42
N LEU A 566 -26.39 -23.25 -2.81
CA LEU A 566 -26.11 -24.68 -2.80
C LEU A 566 -27.20 -25.42 -3.57
N LEU A 567 -26.81 -26.13 -4.62
CA LEU A 567 -27.69 -27.00 -5.41
C LEU A 567 -27.33 -28.45 -5.09
N VAL A 568 -28.33 -29.23 -4.70
CA VAL A 568 -28.18 -30.65 -4.35
C VAL A 568 -29.00 -31.48 -5.32
N GLU A 569 -28.34 -32.40 -6.02
CA GLU A 569 -28.98 -33.44 -6.82
C GLU A 569 -29.02 -34.72 -5.97
N PRO A 570 -30.21 -35.17 -5.54
CA PRO A 570 -30.35 -36.23 -4.55
C PRO A 570 -30.08 -37.64 -5.09
N VAL A 571 -30.21 -37.90 -6.39
CA VAL A 571 -30.09 -39.26 -6.96
C VAL A 571 -28.66 -39.77 -6.92
N ILE A 572 -27.70 -38.94 -7.35
CA ILE A 572 -26.27 -39.26 -7.32
C ILE A 572 -25.55 -38.60 -6.13
N ASN A 573 -26.31 -37.93 -5.25
CA ASN A 573 -25.82 -37.20 -4.08
C ASN A 573 -24.72 -36.19 -4.45
N SER A 574 -24.96 -35.38 -5.48
CA SER A 574 -23.99 -34.36 -5.94
C SER A 574 -24.31 -32.96 -5.41
N TYR A 575 -23.26 -32.20 -5.12
CA TYR A 575 -23.32 -30.87 -4.51
C TYR A 575 -22.61 -29.85 -5.39
N LEU A 576 -23.35 -28.86 -5.89
CA LEU A 576 -22.80 -27.71 -6.59
C LEU A 576 -22.91 -26.46 -5.73
N LEU A 577 -21.79 -25.80 -5.49
CA LEU A 577 -21.70 -24.58 -4.70
C LEU A 577 -21.35 -23.40 -5.61
N ALA A 578 -22.05 -22.28 -5.42
CA ALA A 578 -21.71 -21.01 -6.03
C ALA A 578 -21.77 -19.89 -5.01
N GLU A 579 -20.68 -19.13 -4.90
CA GLU A 579 -20.54 -17.97 -4.02
C GLU A 579 -20.13 -16.75 -4.83
N ARG A 580 -20.62 -15.58 -4.40
CA ARG A 580 -20.22 -14.30 -4.99
C ARG A 580 -20.36 -13.18 -3.99
N ASP A 581 -19.29 -12.41 -3.84
CA ASP A 581 -19.30 -11.15 -3.12
C ASP A 581 -19.76 -9.98 -3.99
N LEU A 582 -20.75 -9.27 -3.48
CA LEU A 582 -21.34 -8.08 -4.05
C LEU A 582 -20.78 -6.86 -3.34
N TYR A 583 -20.45 -5.82 -4.12
CA TYR A 583 -20.14 -4.50 -3.59
C TYR A 583 -21.33 -3.59 -3.86
N LEU A 584 -21.89 -2.96 -2.82
CA LEU A 584 -22.94 -1.96 -2.96
C LEU A 584 -22.31 -0.59 -3.24
N GLU A 585 -22.66 -0.02 -4.39
CA GLU A 585 -22.05 1.21 -4.84
C GLU A 585 -22.49 2.40 -4.00
N ASN A 586 -21.51 3.07 -3.39
CA ASN A 586 -21.71 4.34 -2.72
C ASN A 586 -22.10 5.44 -3.73
N PRO A 587 -22.85 6.45 -3.29
CA PRO A 587 -23.20 7.59 -4.13
C PRO A 587 -21.96 8.38 -4.55
N GLU A 588 -22.02 8.98 -5.75
CA GLU A 588 -20.93 9.79 -6.28
C GLU A 588 -20.79 11.11 -5.51
N ILE A 589 -19.57 11.46 -5.12
CA ILE A 589 -19.23 12.81 -4.66
C ILE A 589 -18.87 13.66 -5.88
N LYS A 590 -19.69 14.67 -6.16
CA LYS A 590 -19.43 15.65 -7.21
C LYS A 590 -18.47 16.71 -6.68
N ILE A 591 -17.36 16.91 -7.39
CA ILE A 591 -16.32 17.86 -7.01
C ILE A 591 -16.15 18.91 -8.11
N ARG A 592 -16.40 20.18 -7.78
CA ARG A 592 -16.20 21.34 -8.66
C ARG A 592 -15.08 22.23 -8.12
N ILE A 593 -14.15 22.58 -9.00
CA ILE A 593 -13.08 23.53 -8.68
C ILE A 593 -13.53 24.92 -9.18
N LEU A 594 -13.63 25.87 -8.26
CA LEU A 594 -14.05 27.25 -8.54
C LEU A 594 -12.85 28.19 -8.43
N GLY A 595 -12.61 28.95 -9.48
CA GLY A 595 -11.43 29.80 -9.64
C GLY A 595 -10.38 29.17 -10.57
N GLU A 596 -9.36 29.95 -10.90
CA GLU A 596 -8.23 29.47 -11.71
C GLU A 596 -7.20 28.78 -10.81
N PRO A 597 -6.87 27.50 -11.05
CA PRO A 597 -5.89 26.76 -10.26
C PRO A 597 -4.46 27.27 -10.57
N LYS A 598 -3.94 28.16 -9.72
CA LYS A 598 -2.57 28.72 -9.82
C LYS A 598 -1.85 28.63 -8.47
N GLN A 599 -0.53 28.48 -8.52
CA GLN A 599 0.32 28.39 -7.35
C GLN A 599 0.15 29.63 -6.45
N LYS A 600 0.08 29.43 -5.13
CA LYS A 600 -0.08 30.48 -4.09
C LYS A 600 -1.33 31.36 -4.27
N ARG A 601 -2.34 30.89 -5.02
CA ARG A 601 -3.62 31.57 -5.18
C ARG A 601 -4.73 30.78 -4.50
N LYS A 602 -5.67 31.50 -3.85
CA LYS A 602 -6.86 30.87 -3.26
C LYS A 602 -7.66 30.14 -4.34
N LEU A 603 -8.04 28.91 -4.02
CA LEU A 603 -8.86 28.04 -4.86
C LEU A 603 -10.01 27.50 -4.01
N VAL A 604 -11.21 27.34 -4.57
CA VAL A 604 -12.35 26.80 -3.80
C VAL A 604 -12.75 25.46 -4.38
N ALA A 605 -12.79 24.43 -3.53
CA ALA A 605 -13.39 23.14 -3.87
C ALA A 605 -14.83 23.11 -3.35
N GLU A 606 -15.79 22.96 -4.25
CA GLU A 606 -17.18 22.69 -3.89
C GLU A 606 -17.43 21.19 -4.03
N VAL A 607 -17.82 20.55 -2.93
CA VAL A 607 -18.08 19.11 -2.86
C VAL A 607 -19.55 18.90 -2.53
N SER A 608 -20.21 17.99 -3.25
CA SER A 608 -21.60 17.65 -3.00
C SER A 608 -21.91 16.18 -3.22
N LEU A 609 -22.98 15.73 -2.56
CA LEU A 609 -23.44 14.35 -2.51
C LEU A 609 -24.97 14.38 -2.41
N GLN A 610 -25.65 13.51 -3.14
CA GLN A 610 -27.08 13.29 -2.96
C GLN A 610 -27.30 12.11 -2.00
N ASN A 611 -28.17 12.27 -1.00
CA ASN A 611 -28.53 11.20 -0.06
C ASN A 611 -29.25 10.06 -0.81
N PRO A 612 -28.66 8.85 -0.91
CA PRO A 612 -29.27 7.73 -1.61
C PRO A 612 -30.23 6.93 -0.73
N LEU A 613 -30.27 7.19 0.58
CA LEU A 613 -31.03 6.41 1.55
C LEU A 613 -32.48 6.90 1.64
N PRO A 614 -33.43 6.02 2.00
CA PRO A 614 -34.82 6.40 2.27
C PRO A 614 -35.01 7.13 3.62
N VAL A 615 -33.93 7.43 4.34
CA VAL A 615 -33.92 8.06 5.67
C VAL A 615 -32.92 9.22 5.71
N ALA A 616 -33.11 10.14 6.66
CA ALA A 616 -32.22 11.27 6.86
C ALA A 616 -30.82 10.85 7.35
N LEU A 617 -29.80 11.62 6.94
CA LEU A 617 -28.42 11.51 7.40
C LEU A 617 -28.14 12.59 8.45
N GLU A 618 -27.54 12.19 9.57
CA GLU A 618 -27.18 13.08 10.68
C GLU A 618 -25.66 13.11 10.90
N GLY A 619 -25.15 14.20 11.48
CA GLY A 619 -23.71 14.35 11.76
C GLY A 619 -22.84 14.34 10.50
N CYS A 620 -23.40 14.80 9.38
CA CYS A 620 -22.75 14.78 8.08
C CYS A 620 -21.46 15.60 8.11
N THR A 621 -20.37 15.01 7.64
CA THR A 621 -19.03 15.62 7.66
C THR A 621 -18.29 15.33 6.36
N PHE A 622 -17.76 16.37 5.73
CA PHE A 622 -16.80 16.23 4.63
C PHE A 622 -15.38 16.45 5.15
N THR A 623 -14.46 15.57 4.77
CA THR A 623 -13.03 15.69 5.02
C THR A 623 -12.29 15.71 3.68
N VAL A 624 -11.37 16.65 3.50
CA VAL A 624 -10.64 16.88 2.26
C VAL A 624 -9.15 16.99 2.52
N GLU A 625 -8.36 16.32 1.69
CA GLU A 625 -6.90 16.28 1.77
C GLU A 625 -6.29 16.22 0.36
N GLY A 626 -5.05 16.71 0.22
CA GLY A 626 -4.29 16.54 -1.01
C GLY A 626 -2.96 17.29 -0.96
N ALA A 627 -1.86 16.54 -0.93
CA ALA A 627 -0.51 17.10 -0.99
C ALA A 627 -0.37 18.03 -2.21
N GLY A 628 0.21 19.21 -2.00
CA GLY A 628 0.33 20.24 -3.01
C GLY A 628 -0.86 21.19 -3.12
N LEU A 629 -2.08 20.78 -2.72
CA LEU A 629 -3.31 21.57 -2.76
C LEU A 629 -3.65 22.24 -1.43
N THR A 630 -3.36 21.56 -0.31
CA THR A 630 -3.54 22.05 1.06
C THR A 630 -2.46 21.45 1.96
N GLU A 631 -1.88 22.23 2.88
CA GLU A 631 -0.85 21.72 3.82
C GLU A 631 -1.47 20.96 5.02
N GLU A 632 -2.73 21.26 5.32
CA GLU A 632 -3.50 20.65 6.39
C GLU A 632 -4.81 20.06 5.86
N GLN A 633 -5.24 18.95 6.46
CA GLN A 633 -6.55 18.36 6.20
C GLN A 633 -7.66 19.34 6.61
N LYS A 634 -8.69 19.45 5.79
CA LYS A 634 -9.83 20.34 6.04
C LYS A 634 -11.08 19.51 6.28
N THR A 635 -11.80 19.85 7.34
CA THR A 635 -13.05 19.17 7.72
C THR A 635 -14.16 20.21 7.85
N VAL A 636 -15.33 19.91 7.30
CA VAL A 636 -16.54 20.73 7.43
C VAL A 636 -17.68 19.83 7.89
N GLU A 637 -18.24 20.18 9.04
CA GLU A 637 -19.44 19.57 9.60
C GLU A 637 -20.68 20.29 9.07
N ILE A 638 -21.73 19.53 8.76
CA ILE A 638 -23.02 20.04 8.33
C ILE A 638 -23.97 19.97 9.53
N PRO A 639 -24.51 21.10 10.00
CA PRO A 639 -25.25 21.15 11.26
C PRO A 639 -26.64 20.52 11.16
N ASP A 640 -27.32 20.70 10.02
CA ASP A 640 -28.68 20.23 9.83
C ASP A 640 -28.70 18.81 9.22
N PRO A 641 -29.67 17.96 9.61
CA PRO A 641 -29.88 16.67 8.95
C PRO A 641 -30.13 16.83 7.44
N VAL A 642 -29.69 15.86 6.65
CA VAL A 642 -29.90 15.82 5.20
C VAL A 642 -31.00 14.80 4.90
N GLU A 643 -32.17 15.26 4.48
CA GLU A 643 -33.35 14.40 4.29
C GLU A 643 -33.19 13.45 3.09
N ALA A 644 -34.10 12.47 2.98
CA ALA A 644 -34.10 11.51 1.88
C ALA A 644 -34.20 12.22 0.51
N GLY A 645 -33.25 11.93 -0.38
CA GLY A 645 -33.18 12.50 -1.73
C GLY A 645 -32.60 13.92 -1.82
N GLU A 646 -32.33 14.59 -0.70
CA GLU A 646 -31.68 15.90 -0.68
C GLU A 646 -30.19 15.82 -1.03
N GLU A 647 -29.62 16.96 -1.45
CA GLU A 647 -28.19 17.11 -1.73
C GLU A 647 -27.51 17.90 -0.62
N VAL A 648 -26.45 17.34 -0.05
CA VAL A 648 -25.51 18.06 0.82
C VAL A 648 -24.40 18.68 -0.03
N LYS A 649 -24.09 19.95 0.21
CA LYS A 649 -23.09 20.71 -0.55
C LYS A 649 -22.34 21.69 0.35
N VAL A 650 -21.02 21.64 0.30
CA VAL A 650 -20.14 22.55 1.04
C VAL A 650 -19.03 23.10 0.15
N ARG A 651 -18.44 24.22 0.58
CA ARG A 651 -17.28 24.85 -0.07
C ARG A 651 -16.11 24.88 0.88
N MET A 652 -14.94 24.52 0.38
CA MET A 652 -13.69 24.54 1.14
C MET A 652 -12.64 25.36 0.41
N ASP A 653 -12.05 26.32 1.12
CA ASP A 653 -10.94 27.12 0.61
C ASP A 653 -9.64 26.33 0.70
N LEU A 654 -8.92 26.25 -0.42
CA LEU A 654 -7.61 25.63 -0.59
C LEU A 654 -6.56 26.71 -0.95
N LEU A 655 -5.30 26.43 -0.66
CA LEU A 655 -4.17 27.26 -1.06
C LEU A 655 -3.05 26.38 -1.63
N PRO A 656 -3.09 26.07 -2.94
CA PRO A 656 -2.09 25.20 -3.55
C PRO A 656 -0.72 25.86 -3.57
N LEU A 657 0.29 25.19 -3.01
CA LEU A 657 1.66 25.71 -2.93
C LEU A 657 2.59 25.12 -4.00
N HIS A 658 2.18 24.01 -4.63
CA HIS A 658 3.01 23.28 -5.58
C HIS A 658 2.34 23.26 -6.96
N MET A 659 3.14 23.47 -8.01
CA MET A 659 2.66 23.39 -9.40
C MET A 659 2.47 21.93 -9.83
N GLY A 660 1.84 21.73 -10.98
CA GLY A 660 1.69 20.42 -11.60
C GLY A 660 0.39 19.70 -11.23
N LEU A 661 0.34 18.41 -11.50
CA LEU A 661 -0.83 17.57 -11.28
C LEU A 661 -0.87 17.09 -9.83
N HIS A 662 -2.00 17.33 -9.17
CA HIS A 662 -2.31 16.83 -7.83
C HIS A 662 -3.69 16.18 -7.82
N LYS A 663 -3.95 15.32 -6.85
CA LYS A 663 -5.27 14.70 -6.66
C LYS A 663 -5.87 15.17 -5.33
N LEU A 664 -7.01 15.85 -5.41
CA LEU A 664 -7.82 16.17 -4.23
C LEU A 664 -8.61 14.94 -3.83
N VAL A 665 -8.47 14.49 -2.58
CA VAL A 665 -9.17 13.33 -2.03
C VAL A 665 -10.23 13.80 -1.04
N VAL A 666 -11.42 13.22 -1.12
CA VAL A 666 -12.59 13.61 -0.32
C VAL A 666 -13.19 12.38 0.34
N ASN A 667 -13.47 12.50 1.64
CA ASN A 667 -14.30 11.58 2.40
C ASN A 667 -15.60 12.27 2.81
N PHE A 668 -16.71 11.53 2.78
CA PHE A 668 -17.94 11.90 3.45
C PHE A 668 -18.31 10.85 4.49
N GLU A 669 -18.71 11.32 5.67
CA GLU A 669 -19.11 10.52 6.82
C GLU A 669 -20.44 11.03 7.38
N SER A 670 -21.30 10.12 7.82
CA SER A 670 -22.53 10.42 8.57
C SER A 670 -22.83 9.24 9.50
N ASP A 671 -23.92 9.32 10.25
CA ASP A 671 -24.37 8.22 11.09
C ASP A 671 -24.74 6.95 10.31
N LYS A 672 -25.39 7.07 9.14
CA LYS A 672 -25.94 5.94 8.34
C LYS A 672 -25.24 5.69 7.01
N LEU A 673 -24.43 6.63 6.54
CA LEU A 673 -23.66 6.52 5.30
C LEU A 673 -22.21 6.92 5.55
N LYS A 674 -21.32 5.92 5.52
CA LYS A 674 -19.95 6.03 6.02
C LYS A 674 -18.93 5.87 4.91
N ALA A 675 -17.76 6.48 5.10
CA ALA A 675 -16.59 6.30 4.24
C ALA A 675 -16.86 6.45 2.72
N VAL A 676 -17.74 7.36 2.31
CA VAL A 676 -17.98 7.63 0.89
C VAL A 676 -16.79 8.40 0.33
N LYS A 677 -16.21 7.91 -0.76
CA LYS A 677 -14.96 8.44 -1.32
C LYS A 677 -15.18 9.17 -2.63
N GLY A 678 -14.44 10.26 -2.81
CA GLY A 678 -14.39 11.02 -4.05
C GLY A 678 -12.98 11.51 -4.33
N PHE A 679 -12.68 11.78 -5.59
CA PHE A 679 -11.43 12.44 -5.95
C PHE A 679 -11.58 13.34 -7.16
N ARG A 680 -10.66 14.30 -7.29
CA ARG A 680 -10.54 15.13 -8.48
C ARG A 680 -9.07 15.42 -8.78
N ASN A 681 -8.66 15.16 -10.02
CA ASN A 681 -7.38 15.65 -10.53
C ASN A 681 -7.44 17.16 -10.74
N VAL A 682 -6.45 17.87 -10.21
CA VAL A 682 -6.33 19.33 -10.30
C VAL A 682 -4.92 19.66 -10.79
N ILE A 683 -4.82 20.39 -11.89
CA ILE A 683 -3.53 20.84 -12.44
C ILE A 683 -3.33 22.29 -12.01
N ILE A 684 -2.30 22.54 -11.22
CA ILE A 684 -1.93 23.86 -10.72
C ILE A 684 -0.93 24.50 -11.69
N GLY A 685 -1.33 25.63 -12.29
CA GLY A 685 -0.46 26.45 -13.13
C GLY A 685 0.50 27.33 -12.32
N PRO A 686 1.47 27.98 -12.99
CA PRO A 686 2.34 28.97 -12.36
C PRO A 686 1.53 30.17 -11.81
N ALA A 687 2.13 30.86 -10.84
CA ALA A 687 1.54 31.99 -10.11
C ALA A 687 1.04 33.13 -11.01
#